data_AF-A0A1Q3DX35-F1
#
_entry.id   AF-A0A1Q3DX35-F1
#
_cell.length_a   1.000
_cell.length_b   1.000
_cell.length_c   1.000
_cell.angle_alpha   90.00
_cell.angle_beta   90.00
_cell.angle_gamma   90.00
#
_symmetry.space_group_name_H-M   'P 1'
#
loop_
_entity.id
_entity.type
_entity.pdbx_description
1 polymer ?
#
loop_
_entity_poly.entity_id
_entity_poly.type
_entity_poly.pdbx_seq_one_letter_code
_entity_poly.pdbx_strand_id
1 'polypeptide(L)'
;MVRTFASLLLPISAFLSAAVGQTGLAPKQYLSLPLGSIRPTGWLYDQLIVQTNGLAGHEHEFYDYVSETDWMGGPSYYSSLEEAGSYWFNAMVPNGILANNSGIIQRTQEFLDYVLAHQDSTGWMGPEVNTTKPRYLWGRYPFMFGAIQMVEYNPDLTDQVVDAFYKFVTLANQMLHNGEGVEAWTQTRWEDFVMTLQWLYDFHPNGNEALLIDTMEQLKYTGVPWEEVFEAQYFPTIATDDLPNPLGYVLSWHGVNMAEGLKALPATYRFTHNQSDLDRASEGWDLLFQYHGRPSGIYAADEYLAGLEAARGTELCLVVETMFSGSYLYQVIGDPKYVDRVERIAYNALPAELTGDFWSRQYLQQQNQIAAKNMTPNPFPNDGPYSNVFGLEPNYPCCTVNHPQGWPKFITNAFVITADQSSLAQVYLGPFQTKTTLAAENPVTVTVNTIYPFSDTLNTTITAAKAFTYYVRIPSWVVNGTISINGGTLSAVSPTNGLQAVQVEAGTTTFVLDLPAEITTENRPHGSIAVHRGPLHYAFDIPRTSKILTQNGEQPLAKDLEFDASTAWEYAIDPSTLQFVNKPPASGTLPSPVFDSGLPPLSMTVTACPIDWPVAGSTFAASPPTKPTCTGAQKTITLTPYGATKLRIGEFPVFTAKSWCHKCSASLLSEPCAKLRENSPHPGVVLAMAFFFLIALFICVISSNIRWSNGLPLGPARITQTSANLPDVDISYVNNSGICETTPGVQQMSGYISVGKNMNMWFWFFEARNSPETAPFTLWLNGGPGCSSMIGLFQENGPCHVNADLTTTINPYSWNNLSNMIYIDQPIGTGFSYGTDTVNSTESAAPFVWTAFQMLFETTQFAKFESREFIFATESYGGHYGPSFVTYFDQQNSLIQSGAIQGEQILVSALMINNGWYDPLLQNKAYVDFATDAPGYGQLQSDEVIAKLNEAFYGSNGCQAQEQACYDAGNSSASNKICNTADNFCIDNVFVPAVGNRDSDDLRQNSSALFPPEYYVDYLQQASIQSAIGAEAKYSECPDAPYELFTKTGDDARTWLPQLGALADSKLKLLIWAGDADINCNWLGGHASVLAMDWYGSAELANTSFTNMTIDGTPVAAVQNVDNFSFARVYASGHEVPAFQPSKLPTESSATEHRAIIKPP
;
A
#
# COMPACT_ATOMS: atom_id res chain seq x y z
N MET A 1 -8.37 -24.36 -60.35
CA MET A 1 -7.32 -23.47 -60.92
C MET A 1 -7.65 -22.06 -60.45
N VAL A 2 -7.16 -21.66 -59.28
CA VAL A 2 -5.86 -21.00 -59.01
C VAL A 2 -5.95 -19.47 -59.21
N ARG A 3 -5.91 -18.77 -58.06
CA ARG A 3 -5.22 -17.52 -57.66
C ARG A 3 -5.22 -16.39 -58.70
N THR A 4 -5.42 -15.12 -58.37
CA THR A 4 -4.56 -14.24 -57.55
C THR A 4 -5.22 -12.87 -57.59
N PHE A 5 -5.27 -12.07 -56.52
CA PHE A 5 -5.09 -10.61 -56.58
C PHE A 5 -4.99 -10.08 -55.15
N ALA A 6 -3.77 -9.67 -54.80
CA ALA A 6 -3.49 -8.74 -53.73
C ALA A 6 -3.61 -7.30 -54.28
N SER A 7 -3.93 -6.36 -53.38
CA SER A 7 -3.25 -5.07 -53.17
C SER A 7 -4.19 -3.89 -52.92
N LEU A 8 -3.81 -3.13 -51.88
CA LEU A 8 -4.07 -1.72 -51.59
C LEU A 8 -5.46 -1.30 -51.08
N LEU A 9 -5.49 -0.79 -49.84
CA LEU A 9 -6.01 0.54 -49.53
C LEU A 9 -5.40 1.07 -48.21
N LEU A 10 -4.87 2.30 -48.29
CA LEU A 10 -4.22 3.11 -47.25
C LEU A 10 -5.23 3.65 -46.20
N PRO A 11 -4.75 4.12 -45.03
CA PRO A 11 -5.60 4.56 -43.93
C PRO A 11 -6.03 6.03 -44.10
N ILE A 12 -7.25 6.35 -43.68
CA ILE A 12 -7.73 7.73 -43.54
C ILE A 12 -7.87 8.01 -42.04
N SER A 13 -7.02 8.90 -41.54
CA SER A 13 -7.18 9.54 -40.23
C SER A 13 -8.16 10.71 -40.37
N ALA A 14 -9.19 10.75 -39.51
CA ALA A 14 -9.85 12.01 -39.14
C ALA A 14 -10.53 11.85 -37.77
N PHE A 15 -10.19 12.77 -36.87
CA PHE A 15 -10.76 12.98 -35.55
C PHE A 15 -12.29 13.13 -35.58
N LEU A 16 -12.98 12.40 -34.70
CA LEU A 16 -14.27 12.76 -34.12
C LEU A 16 -14.37 12.10 -32.75
N SER A 17 -14.40 12.94 -31.72
CA SER A 17 -14.71 12.58 -30.33
C SER A 17 -16.17 12.12 -30.23
N ALA A 18 -16.37 10.84 -29.95
CA ALA A 18 -17.61 10.28 -29.43
C ALA A 18 -17.25 9.09 -28.54
N ALA A 19 -17.79 9.05 -27.32
CA ALA A 19 -17.67 7.92 -26.42
C ALA A 19 -18.26 6.67 -27.08
N VAL A 20 -17.37 5.78 -27.52
CA VAL A 20 -17.68 4.41 -27.94
C VAL A 20 -17.19 3.53 -26.80
N GLY A 21 -18.02 2.64 -26.28
CA GLY A 21 -17.59 1.66 -25.26
C GLY A 21 -16.31 0.97 -25.73
N GLN A 22 -15.25 0.99 -24.91
CA GLN A 22 -13.97 0.36 -25.25
C GLN A 22 -14.15 -1.15 -25.29
N THR A 23 -14.46 -1.71 -26.45
CA THR A 23 -14.42 -3.16 -26.68
C THR A 23 -12.99 -3.56 -27.02
N GLY A 24 -12.29 -4.21 -26.09
CA GLY A 24 -10.97 -4.84 -26.33
C GLY A 24 -9.98 -4.66 -25.20
N LEU A 25 -8.76 -5.20 -25.34
CA LEU A 25 -7.71 -5.05 -24.34
C LEU A 25 -7.10 -3.64 -24.34
N ALA A 26 -6.86 -3.06 -23.17
CA ALA A 26 -6.06 -1.86 -23.02
C ALA A 26 -4.63 -2.12 -23.53
N PRO A 27 -4.06 -1.18 -24.29
CA PRO A 27 -2.72 -1.33 -24.82
C PRO A 27 -1.70 -1.28 -23.69
N LYS A 28 -0.63 -2.09 -23.81
CA LYS A 28 0.57 -1.90 -23.00
C LYS A 28 1.27 -0.60 -23.42
N GLN A 29 1.96 0.06 -22.49
CA GLN A 29 2.82 1.21 -22.80
C GLN A 29 3.99 0.80 -23.71
N TYR A 30 4.54 -0.38 -23.44
CA TYR A 30 5.64 -0.96 -24.21
C TYR A 30 5.39 -2.41 -24.56
N LEU A 31 5.86 -2.83 -25.74
CA LEU A 31 5.78 -4.21 -26.21
C LEU A 31 7.16 -4.88 -26.15
N SER A 32 7.18 -6.19 -25.87
CA SER A 32 8.38 -7.01 -25.94
C SER A 32 8.88 -7.16 -27.37
N LEU A 33 10.18 -7.41 -27.54
CA LEU A 33 10.72 -7.90 -28.80
C LEU A 33 10.67 -9.44 -28.84
N PRO A 34 10.50 -10.05 -30.03
CA PRO A 34 10.54 -11.51 -30.16
C PRO A 34 11.86 -12.10 -29.66
N LEU A 35 11.81 -13.26 -29.00
CA LEU A 35 13.00 -13.97 -28.52
C LEU A 35 14.10 -14.09 -29.59
N GLY A 36 15.33 -13.78 -29.18
CA GLY A 36 16.51 -13.82 -30.05
C GLY A 36 16.82 -12.50 -30.76
N SER A 37 15.89 -11.53 -30.74
CA SER A 37 16.11 -10.16 -31.24
C SER A 37 17.11 -9.38 -30.39
N ILE A 38 17.18 -9.67 -29.09
CA ILE A 38 18.15 -9.13 -28.14
C ILE A 38 19.15 -10.23 -27.79
N ARG A 39 20.43 -9.92 -27.83
CA ARG A 39 21.54 -10.83 -27.52
C ARG A 39 22.45 -10.18 -26.47
N PRO A 40 22.83 -10.92 -25.41
CA PRO A 40 23.84 -10.42 -24.48
C PRO A 40 25.21 -10.49 -25.17
N THR A 41 26.11 -9.61 -24.76
CA THR A 41 27.52 -9.62 -25.19
C THR A 41 28.42 -9.42 -23.97
N GLY A 42 29.75 -9.46 -24.15
CA GLY A 42 30.71 -9.22 -23.08
C GLY A 42 30.45 -10.06 -21.82
N TRP A 43 30.61 -9.45 -20.65
CA TRP A 43 30.51 -10.15 -19.36
C TRP A 43 29.14 -10.79 -19.12
N LEU A 44 28.05 -10.21 -19.65
CA LEU A 44 26.71 -10.73 -19.46
C LEU A 44 26.48 -12.01 -20.28
N TYR A 45 27.05 -12.08 -21.48
CA TYR A 45 27.09 -13.33 -22.24
C TYR A 45 27.91 -14.38 -21.50
N ASP A 46 29.08 -14.01 -20.98
CA ASP A 46 29.92 -14.93 -20.21
C ASP A 46 29.17 -15.50 -18.99
N GLN A 47 28.40 -14.66 -18.29
CA GLN A 47 27.56 -15.08 -17.15
C GLN A 47 26.45 -16.06 -17.56
N LEU A 48 25.80 -15.83 -18.71
CA LEU A 48 24.82 -16.77 -19.28
C LEU A 48 25.47 -18.11 -19.66
N ILE A 49 26.71 -18.09 -20.16
CA ILE A 49 27.47 -19.29 -20.48
C ILE A 49 27.86 -20.06 -19.22
N VAL A 50 28.18 -19.38 -18.12
CA VAL A 50 28.40 -20.03 -16.81
C VAL A 50 27.13 -20.78 -16.37
N GLN A 51 25.95 -20.14 -16.44
CA GLN A 51 24.67 -20.82 -16.15
C GLN A 51 24.44 -22.03 -17.07
N THR A 52 24.70 -21.86 -18.37
CA THR A 52 24.51 -22.90 -19.38
C THR A 52 25.45 -24.10 -19.20
N ASN A 53 26.64 -23.90 -18.65
CA ASN A 53 27.59 -24.97 -18.33
C ASN A 53 27.49 -25.44 -16.87
N GLY A 54 26.60 -24.82 -16.08
CA GLY A 54 26.31 -25.13 -14.69
C GLY A 54 25.13 -26.08 -14.56
N LEU A 55 24.54 -26.14 -13.36
CA LEU A 55 23.43 -27.03 -13.04
C LEU A 55 22.28 -26.93 -14.06
N ALA A 56 21.79 -25.72 -14.31
CA ALA A 56 20.66 -25.43 -15.19
C ALA A 56 20.77 -26.09 -16.59
N GLY A 57 21.94 -25.98 -17.22
CA GLY A 57 22.17 -26.55 -18.55
C GLY A 57 22.20 -28.07 -18.59
N HIS A 58 22.40 -28.72 -17.44
CA HIS A 58 22.65 -30.16 -17.33
C HIS A 58 21.55 -30.91 -16.56
N GLU A 59 20.52 -30.25 -16.04
CA GLU A 59 19.39 -30.92 -15.34
C GLU A 59 18.76 -32.04 -16.17
N HIS A 60 18.56 -31.81 -17.47
CA HIS A 60 18.00 -32.80 -18.40
C HIS A 60 18.86 -34.05 -18.63
N GLU A 61 20.10 -34.07 -18.11
CA GLU A 61 21.02 -35.20 -18.23
C GLU A 61 20.94 -36.17 -17.05
N PHE A 62 20.54 -35.69 -15.84
CA PHE A 62 20.66 -36.49 -14.61
C PHE A 62 19.65 -36.15 -13.49
N TYR A 63 18.92 -35.04 -13.57
CA TYR A 63 18.00 -34.65 -12.51
C TYR A 63 16.60 -35.19 -12.83
N ASP A 64 16.18 -36.24 -12.11
CA ASP A 64 15.02 -37.07 -12.45
C ASP A 64 13.74 -36.28 -12.78
N TYR A 65 13.43 -35.17 -12.10
CA TYR A 65 12.24 -34.37 -12.39
C TYR A 65 12.26 -33.67 -13.76
N VAL A 66 13.42 -33.65 -14.43
CA VAL A 66 13.64 -33.14 -15.78
C VAL A 66 14.03 -34.26 -16.74
N SER A 67 15.04 -35.08 -16.42
CA SER A 67 15.52 -36.16 -17.28
C SER A 67 14.49 -37.28 -17.49
N GLU A 68 13.65 -37.53 -16.47
CA GLU A 68 12.59 -38.54 -16.46
C GLU A 68 11.19 -37.92 -16.27
N THR A 69 11.04 -36.65 -16.65
CA THR A 69 9.82 -35.87 -16.45
C THR A 69 8.57 -36.53 -17.05
N ASP A 70 7.47 -36.51 -16.30
CA ASP A 70 6.18 -37.03 -16.75
C ASP A 70 5.57 -36.25 -17.93
N TRP A 71 5.97 -35.00 -18.13
CA TRP A 71 5.67 -34.21 -19.33
C TRP A 71 6.13 -34.88 -20.63
N MET A 72 7.15 -35.72 -20.55
CA MET A 72 7.73 -36.48 -21.66
C MET A 72 7.37 -37.97 -21.61
N GLY A 73 6.33 -38.32 -20.82
CA GLY A 73 5.91 -39.72 -20.62
C GLY A 73 6.80 -40.50 -19.65
N GLY A 74 7.71 -39.83 -18.94
CA GLY A 74 8.50 -40.43 -17.88
C GLY A 74 7.69 -40.65 -16.58
N PRO A 75 8.27 -41.34 -15.59
CA PRO A 75 7.60 -41.60 -14.32
C PRO A 75 7.74 -40.48 -13.28
N SER A 76 8.59 -39.47 -13.52
CA SER A 76 9.07 -38.58 -12.47
C SER A 76 8.30 -37.26 -12.39
N TYR A 77 7.80 -36.98 -11.18
CA TYR A 77 7.18 -35.73 -10.76
C TYR A 77 7.24 -35.65 -9.23
N TYR A 78 7.37 -34.46 -8.66
CA TYR A 78 7.48 -34.29 -7.21
C TYR A 78 6.17 -33.86 -6.54
N SER A 79 5.24 -33.27 -7.30
CA SER A 79 3.95 -32.80 -6.82
C SER A 79 2.85 -33.06 -7.85
N SER A 80 1.59 -33.05 -7.40
CA SER A 80 0.43 -33.11 -8.31
C SER A 80 0.24 -31.84 -9.15
N LEU A 81 1.05 -30.81 -8.94
CA LEU A 81 0.99 -29.56 -9.68
C LEU A 81 1.70 -29.72 -11.04
N GLU A 82 2.63 -30.68 -11.16
CA GLU A 82 3.31 -31.06 -12.40
C GLU A 82 4.03 -29.87 -13.06
N GLU A 83 4.71 -29.08 -12.25
CA GLU A 83 5.38 -27.82 -12.58
C GLU A 83 6.84 -28.00 -12.99
N ALA A 84 7.49 -29.10 -12.58
CA ALA A 84 8.95 -29.24 -12.74
C ALA A 84 9.42 -29.18 -14.20
N GLY A 85 8.85 -30.05 -15.04
CA GLY A 85 9.20 -30.14 -16.45
C GLY A 85 8.82 -28.88 -17.23
N SER A 86 7.69 -28.26 -16.90
CA SER A 86 7.22 -27.05 -17.57
C SER A 86 8.05 -25.81 -17.18
N TYR A 87 8.48 -25.68 -15.92
CA TYR A 87 9.42 -24.62 -15.51
C TYR A 87 10.79 -24.78 -16.17
N TRP A 88 11.34 -25.99 -16.20
CA TRP A 88 12.60 -26.26 -16.90
C TRP A 88 12.48 -25.86 -18.38
N PHE A 89 11.40 -26.27 -19.04
CA PHE A 89 11.16 -25.90 -20.44
C PHE A 89 11.08 -24.38 -20.63
N ASN A 90 10.31 -23.68 -19.79
CA ASN A 90 10.19 -22.21 -19.82
C ASN A 90 11.54 -21.50 -19.68
N ALA A 91 12.41 -22.02 -18.81
CA ALA A 91 13.71 -21.44 -18.53
C ALA A 91 14.72 -21.73 -19.64
N MET A 92 14.72 -22.96 -20.15
CA MET A 92 15.76 -23.44 -21.05
C MET A 92 15.54 -23.06 -22.51
N VAL A 93 14.30 -22.75 -22.93
CA VAL A 93 14.01 -22.17 -24.26
C VAL A 93 14.82 -20.88 -24.49
N PRO A 94 14.63 -19.80 -23.69
CA PRO A 94 15.40 -18.58 -23.87
C PRO A 94 16.88 -18.78 -23.54
N ASN A 95 17.25 -19.60 -22.55
CA ASN A 95 18.65 -19.87 -22.23
C ASN A 95 19.40 -20.47 -23.43
N GLY A 96 18.88 -21.54 -24.02
CA GLY A 96 19.50 -22.23 -25.16
C GLY A 96 19.63 -21.32 -26.38
N ILE A 97 18.58 -20.55 -26.68
CA ILE A 97 18.59 -19.61 -27.82
C ILE A 97 19.60 -18.49 -27.59
N LEU A 98 19.60 -17.83 -26.44
CA LEU A 98 20.49 -16.71 -26.15
C LEU A 98 21.96 -17.13 -26.05
N ALA A 99 22.23 -18.31 -25.46
CA ALA A 99 23.57 -18.91 -25.37
C ALA A 99 24.04 -19.55 -26.69
N ASN A 100 23.16 -19.63 -27.70
CA ASN A 100 23.41 -20.32 -28.96
C ASN A 100 23.84 -21.78 -28.76
N ASN A 101 23.20 -22.48 -27.83
CA ASN A 101 23.47 -23.88 -27.50
C ASN A 101 22.52 -24.80 -28.27
N SER A 102 23.01 -25.43 -29.33
CA SER A 102 22.21 -26.31 -30.19
C SER A 102 21.66 -27.55 -29.48
N GLY A 103 22.37 -28.06 -28.46
CA GLY A 103 21.90 -29.21 -27.69
C GLY A 103 20.66 -28.88 -26.89
N ILE A 104 20.68 -27.80 -26.14
CA ILE A 104 19.52 -27.33 -25.36
C ILE A 104 18.36 -26.94 -26.28
N ILE A 105 18.63 -26.22 -27.38
CA ILE A 105 17.60 -25.87 -28.37
C ILE A 105 16.92 -27.13 -28.93
N GLN A 106 17.69 -28.18 -29.22
CA GLN A 106 17.12 -29.44 -29.68
C GLN A 106 16.25 -30.09 -28.60
N ARG A 107 16.71 -30.12 -27.35
CA ARG A 107 15.97 -30.73 -26.24
C ARG A 107 14.66 -30.03 -25.94
N THR A 108 14.63 -28.70 -25.98
CA THR A 108 13.38 -27.95 -25.78
C THR A 108 12.44 -28.13 -26.97
N GLN A 109 12.94 -28.22 -28.21
CA GLN A 109 12.10 -28.58 -29.35
C GLN A 109 11.50 -29.99 -29.22
N GLU A 110 12.29 -30.98 -28.79
CA GLU A 110 11.80 -32.34 -28.52
C GLU A 110 10.70 -32.32 -27.44
N PHE A 111 10.85 -31.48 -26.41
CA PHE A 111 9.85 -31.28 -25.37
C PHE A 111 8.54 -30.71 -25.92
N LEU A 112 8.62 -29.61 -26.69
CA LEU A 112 7.46 -28.98 -27.33
C LEU A 112 6.74 -29.98 -28.24
N ASP A 113 7.48 -30.65 -29.13
CA ASP A 113 6.93 -31.58 -30.10
C ASP A 113 6.19 -32.73 -29.42
N TYR A 114 6.76 -33.27 -28.33
CA TYR A 114 6.12 -34.34 -27.57
C TYR A 114 4.81 -33.87 -26.93
N VAL A 115 4.81 -32.74 -26.21
CA VAL A 115 3.61 -32.24 -25.52
C VAL A 115 2.49 -31.94 -26.53
N LEU A 116 2.80 -31.33 -27.66
CA LEU A 116 1.81 -31.02 -28.70
C LEU A 116 1.28 -32.31 -29.38
N ALA A 117 2.14 -33.30 -29.60
CA ALA A 117 1.74 -34.59 -30.20
C ALA A 117 0.88 -35.46 -29.25
N HIS A 118 0.96 -35.22 -27.94
CA HIS A 118 0.24 -35.97 -26.90
C HIS A 118 -0.91 -35.18 -26.24
N GLN A 119 -1.28 -34.01 -26.77
CA GLN A 119 -2.49 -33.32 -26.34
C GLN A 119 -3.71 -34.23 -26.55
N ASP A 120 -4.50 -34.44 -25.51
CA ASP A 120 -5.60 -35.39 -25.55
C ASP A 120 -6.80 -34.86 -26.38
N SER A 121 -7.80 -35.72 -26.62
CA SER A 121 -8.99 -35.35 -27.40
C SER A 121 -9.91 -34.33 -26.72
N THR A 122 -9.76 -34.11 -25.40
CA THR A 122 -10.49 -33.07 -24.66
C THR A 122 -9.84 -31.70 -24.81
N GLY A 123 -8.59 -31.65 -25.28
CA GLY A 123 -7.77 -30.43 -25.33
C GLY A 123 -6.81 -30.29 -24.16
N TRP A 124 -6.76 -31.27 -23.24
CA TRP A 124 -5.84 -31.26 -22.11
C TRP A 124 -4.39 -31.40 -22.59
N MET A 125 -3.51 -30.60 -21.97
CA MET A 125 -2.11 -30.45 -22.37
C MET A 125 -1.17 -30.80 -21.22
N GLY A 126 -0.08 -31.47 -21.57
CA GLY A 126 0.84 -32.06 -20.60
C GLY A 126 0.33 -33.39 -20.05
N PRO A 127 0.85 -33.86 -18.91
CA PRO A 127 0.42 -35.12 -18.30
C PRO A 127 -1.09 -35.10 -17.96
N GLU A 128 -1.91 -36.01 -18.49
CA GLU A 128 -3.06 -36.68 -17.80
C GLU A 128 -3.81 -37.61 -18.78
N VAL A 129 -3.50 -38.91 -18.75
CA VAL A 129 -4.42 -40.00 -19.14
C VAL A 129 -4.08 -41.29 -18.37
N ASN A 130 -5.08 -41.89 -17.71
CA ASN A 130 -5.06 -43.14 -16.91
C ASN A 130 -4.49 -43.06 -15.48
N THR A 131 -4.58 -41.90 -14.81
CA THR A 131 -4.16 -41.75 -13.41
C THR A 131 -5.30 -41.33 -12.48
N THR A 132 -5.03 -41.35 -11.17
CA THR A 132 -5.89 -40.79 -10.11
C THR A 132 -5.57 -39.32 -9.82
N LYS A 133 -4.82 -38.65 -10.71
CA LYS A 133 -4.35 -37.28 -10.48
C LYS A 133 -5.44 -36.26 -10.85
N PRO A 134 -5.58 -35.16 -10.10
CA PRO A 134 -6.53 -34.10 -10.43
C PRO A 134 -6.04 -33.26 -11.62
N ARG A 135 -6.96 -32.67 -12.38
CA ARG A 135 -6.66 -31.71 -13.45
C ARG A 135 -6.50 -30.30 -12.88
N TYR A 136 -5.28 -29.89 -12.56
CA TYR A 136 -4.95 -28.54 -12.12
C TYR A 136 -4.36 -27.71 -13.27
N LEU A 137 -4.80 -26.45 -13.39
CA LEU A 137 -4.45 -25.62 -14.56
C LEU A 137 -3.02 -25.07 -14.46
N TRP A 138 -2.56 -24.68 -13.26
CA TRP A 138 -1.34 -23.90 -13.07
C TRP A 138 -0.06 -24.49 -13.69
N GLY A 139 0.20 -25.79 -13.54
CA GLY A 139 1.43 -26.42 -14.06
C GLY A 139 1.66 -26.24 -15.57
N ARG A 140 0.63 -25.82 -16.32
CA ARG A 140 0.68 -25.62 -17.77
C ARG A 140 1.10 -24.20 -18.14
N TYR A 141 0.99 -23.22 -17.24
CA TYR A 141 1.29 -21.82 -17.56
C TYR A 141 2.77 -21.60 -17.90
N PRO A 142 3.75 -22.17 -17.16
CA PRO A 142 5.16 -22.09 -17.55
C PRO A 142 5.43 -22.73 -18.92
N PHE A 143 4.76 -23.85 -19.23
CA PHE A 143 4.87 -24.47 -20.55
C PHE A 143 4.40 -23.51 -21.66
N MET A 144 3.28 -22.82 -21.44
CA MET A 144 2.75 -21.86 -22.41
C MET A 144 3.73 -20.71 -22.65
N PHE A 145 4.35 -20.16 -21.60
CA PHE A 145 5.39 -19.14 -21.77
C PHE A 145 6.60 -19.66 -22.56
N GLY A 146 7.04 -20.89 -22.32
CA GLY A 146 8.10 -21.52 -23.13
C GLY A 146 7.70 -21.68 -24.59
N ALA A 147 6.48 -22.13 -24.86
CA ALA A 147 5.98 -22.34 -26.22
C ALA A 147 5.76 -21.02 -26.98
N ILE A 148 5.26 -19.97 -26.32
CA ILE A 148 5.18 -18.61 -26.88
C ILE A 148 6.57 -18.13 -27.32
N GLN A 149 7.57 -18.29 -26.45
CA GLN A 149 8.95 -17.92 -26.76
C GLN A 149 9.53 -18.71 -27.94
N MET A 150 9.14 -19.99 -28.10
CA MET A 150 9.50 -20.78 -29.28
C MET A 150 8.84 -20.27 -30.56
N VAL A 151 7.57 -19.85 -30.51
CA VAL A 151 6.86 -19.22 -31.65
C VAL A 151 7.50 -17.90 -32.04
N GLU A 152 7.86 -17.07 -31.05
CA GLU A 152 8.55 -15.80 -31.28
C GLU A 152 9.92 -15.99 -31.97
N TYR A 153 10.64 -17.05 -31.63
CA TYR A 153 11.91 -17.40 -32.27
C TYR A 153 11.74 -18.08 -33.64
N ASN A 154 10.74 -18.96 -33.76
CA ASN A 154 10.43 -19.72 -34.97
C ASN A 154 8.93 -19.62 -35.32
N PRO A 155 8.55 -18.62 -36.14
CA PRO A 155 7.15 -18.41 -36.53
C PRO A 155 6.50 -19.58 -37.28
N ASP A 156 7.27 -20.53 -37.82
CA ASP A 156 6.69 -21.72 -38.47
C ASP A 156 5.93 -22.63 -37.49
N LEU A 157 6.15 -22.46 -36.17
CA LEU A 157 5.44 -23.19 -35.11
C LEU A 157 4.06 -22.58 -34.78
N THR A 158 3.75 -21.39 -35.29
CA THR A 158 2.58 -20.59 -34.89
C THR A 158 1.29 -21.40 -34.93
N ASP A 159 0.94 -21.95 -36.10
CA ASP A 159 -0.35 -22.63 -36.28
C ASP A 159 -0.48 -23.84 -35.34
N GLN A 160 0.58 -24.63 -35.19
CA GLN A 160 0.57 -25.82 -34.34
C GLN A 160 0.39 -25.48 -32.86
N VAL A 161 1.10 -24.45 -32.37
CA VAL A 161 1.02 -24.02 -30.97
C VAL A 161 -0.31 -23.33 -30.67
N VAL A 162 -0.74 -22.41 -31.54
CA VAL A 162 -1.99 -21.65 -31.37
C VAL A 162 -3.20 -22.60 -31.40
N ASP A 163 -3.22 -23.57 -32.33
CA ASP A 163 -4.29 -24.57 -32.38
C ASP A 163 -4.36 -25.41 -31.10
N ALA A 164 -3.20 -25.79 -30.54
CA ALA A 164 -3.14 -26.53 -29.29
C ALA A 164 -3.59 -25.68 -28.10
N PHE A 165 -3.18 -24.41 -28.04
CA PHE A 165 -3.61 -23.47 -27.01
C PHE A 165 -5.13 -23.28 -27.05
N TYR A 166 -5.74 -23.06 -28.21
CA TYR A 166 -7.20 -22.87 -28.29
C TYR A 166 -8.00 -24.09 -27.83
N LYS A 167 -7.52 -25.31 -28.10
CA LYS A 167 -8.14 -26.54 -27.55
C LYS A 167 -8.08 -26.54 -26.02
N PHE A 168 -6.93 -26.18 -25.44
CA PHE A 168 -6.77 -26.10 -23.99
C PHE A 168 -7.60 -24.97 -23.38
N VAL A 169 -7.61 -23.77 -23.98
CA VAL A 169 -8.39 -22.63 -23.51
C VAL A 169 -9.88 -22.94 -23.53
N THR A 170 -10.38 -23.62 -24.58
CA THR A 170 -11.79 -24.04 -24.64
C THR A 170 -12.14 -24.99 -23.48
N LEU A 171 -11.26 -25.96 -23.19
CA LEU A 171 -11.43 -26.86 -22.06
C LEU A 171 -11.35 -26.13 -20.72
N ALA A 172 -10.33 -25.29 -20.53
CA ALA A 172 -10.11 -24.55 -19.29
C ALA A 172 -11.28 -23.58 -19.01
N ASN A 173 -11.80 -22.90 -20.03
CA ASN A 173 -13.00 -22.08 -19.92
C ASN A 173 -14.19 -22.88 -19.39
N GLN A 174 -14.46 -24.05 -19.97
CA GLN A 174 -15.53 -24.93 -19.51
C GLN A 174 -15.30 -25.40 -18.06
N MET A 175 -14.06 -25.75 -17.70
CA MET A 175 -13.69 -26.16 -16.35
C MET A 175 -13.93 -25.02 -15.34
N LEU A 176 -13.50 -23.80 -15.64
CA LEU A 176 -13.68 -22.63 -14.77
C LEU A 176 -15.15 -22.34 -14.50
N HIS A 177 -16.00 -22.37 -15.54
CA HIS A 177 -17.46 -22.22 -15.39
C HIS A 177 -18.10 -23.33 -14.54
N ASN A 178 -17.46 -24.50 -14.46
CA ASN A 178 -17.89 -25.61 -13.61
C ASN A 178 -17.25 -25.58 -12.20
N GLY A 179 -16.38 -24.61 -11.90
CA GLY A 179 -15.61 -24.56 -10.65
C GLY A 179 -14.53 -25.65 -10.55
N GLU A 180 -14.04 -26.16 -11.68
CA GLU A 180 -13.03 -27.20 -11.76
C GLU A 180 -11.62 -26.63 -12.02
N GLY A 181 -10.60 -27.35 -11.59
CA GLY A 181 -9.20 -27.00 -11.84
C GLY A 181 -8.65 -25.81 -11.06
N VAL A 182 -9.45 -25.20 -10.18
CA VAL A 182 -9.13 -24.02 -9.36
C VAL A 182 -8.72 -24.38 -7.93
N GLU A 183 -7.69 -25.20 -7.77
CA GLU A 183 -7.10 -25.39 -6.43
C GLU A 183 -6.28 -24.16 -6.01
N ALA A 184 -5.86 -24.10 -4.73
CA ALA A 184 -5.29 -22.90 -4.12
C ALA A 184 -4.09 -22.29 -4.88
N TRP A 185 -3.19 -23.08 -5.49
CA TRP A 185 -2.09 -22.55 -6.30
C TRP A 185 -2.60 -21.93 -7.60
N THR A 186 -3.52 -22.60 -8.29
CA THR A 186 -4.20 -22.09 -9.48
C THR A 186 -5.00 -20.82 -9.18
N GLN A 187 -5.70 -20.78 -8.06
CA GLN A 187 -6.41 -19.59 -7.58
C GLN A 187 -5.46 -18.44 -7.27
N THR A 188 -4.20 -18.70 -6.92
CA THR A 188 -3.28 -17.63 -6.53
C THR A 188 -2.49 -17.10 -7.74
N ARG A 189 -2.23 -17.94 -8.75
CA ARG A 189 -1.33 -17.67 -9.89
C ARG A 189 -2.06 -17.54 -11.24
N TRP A 190 -3.34 -17.17 -11.19
CA TRP A 190 -4.24 -17.14 -12.35
C TRP A 190 -3.82 -16.12 -13.41
N GLU A 191 -3.10 -15.08 -13.01
CA GLU A 191 -2.61 -14.00 -13.85
C GLU A 191 -1.62 -14.46 -14.94
N ASP A 192 -0.85 -15.51 -14.68
CA ASP A 192 0.06 -16.09 -15.67
C ASP A 192 -0.72 -16.68 -16.85
N PHE A 193 -1.88 -17.27 -16.61
CA PHE A 193 -2.73 -17.76 -17.68
C PHE A 193 -3.40 -16.61 -18.43
N VAL A 194 -3.84 -15.58 -17.71
CA VAL A 194 -4.35 -14.33 -18.32
C VAL A 194 -3.33 -13.75 -19.28
N MET A 195 -2.05 -13.70 -18.93
CA MET A 195 -1.00 -13.21 -19.84
C MET A 195 -0.90 -14.04 -21.13
N THR A 196 -1.10 -15.36 -21.06
CA THR A 196 -1.16 -16.23 -22.25
C THR A 196 -2.40 -15.94 -23.10
N LEU A 197 -3.57 -15.77 -22.47
CA LEU A 197 -4.81 -15.41 -23.16
C LEU A 197 -4.70 -14.06 -23.85
N GLN A 198 -4.01 -13.10 -23.24
CA GLN A 198 -3.74 -11.80 -23.83
C GLN A 198 -2.76 -11.88 -25.00
N TRP A 199 -1.77 -12.76 -24.95
CA TRP A 199 -0.91 -13.01 -26.12
C TRP A 199 -1.70 -13.58 -27.30
N LEU A 200 -2.62 -14.53 -27.06
CA LEU A 200 -3.54 -15.01 -28.09
C LEU A 200 -4.43 -13.88 -28.61
N TYR A 201 -4.96 -13.03 -27.73
CA TYR A 201 -5.80 -11.91 -28.12
C TYR A 201 -5.05 -10.90 -29.01
N ASP A 202 -3.83 -10.52 -28.60
CA ASP A 202 -3.05 -9.47 -29.26
C ASP A 202 -2.51 -9.93 -30.63
N PHE A 203 -2.14 -11.20 -30.78
CA PHE A 203 -1.42 -11.68 -31.96
C PHE A 203 -2.17 -12.72 -32.80
N HIS A 204 -3.05 -13.50 -32.18
CA HIS A 204 -3.70 -14.65 -32.82
C HIS A 204 -5.20 -14.80 -32.48
N PRO A 205 -6.02 -13.73 -32.48
CA PRO A 205 -7.37 -13.77 -31.89
C PRO A 205 -8.33 -14.71 -32.61
N ASN A 206 -8.14 -14.94 -33.92
CA ASN A 206 -8.82 -15.96 -34.73
C ASN A 206 -10.36 -16.02 -34.59
N GLY A 207 -11.02 -14.91 -34.25
CA GLY A 207 -12.47 -14.85 -34.02
C GLY A 207 -12.93 -15.39 -32.67
N ASN A 208 -12.01 -15.65 -31.73
CA ASN A 208 -12.24 -16.19 -30.39
C ASN A 208 -12.10 -15.13 -29.30
N GLU A 209 -12.18 -13.84 -29.62
CA GLU A 209 -12.00 -12.73 -28.68
C GLU A 209 -12.94 -12.84 -27.48
N ALA A 210 -14.20 -13.25 -27.70
CA ALA A 210 -15.18 -13.45 -26.65
C ALA A 210 -14.80 -14.60 -25.69
N LEU A 211 -14.30 -15.72 -26.22
CA LEU A 211 -13.82 -16.85 -25.41
C LEU A 211 -12.63 -16.42 -24.54
N LEU A 212 -11.69 -15.66 -25.12
CA LEU A 212 -10.51 -15.19 -24.41
C LEU A 212 -10.87 -14.23 -23.27
N ILE A 213 -11.75 -13.26 -23.53
CA ILE A 213 -12.23 -12.29 -22.52
C ILE A 213 -13.01 -13.00 -21.41
N ASP A 214 -13.97 -13.85 -21.76
CA ASP A 214 -14.75 -14.61 -20.78
C ASP A 214 -13.82 -15.50 -19.91
N THR A 215 -12.81 -16.14 -20.50
CA THR A 215 -11.83 -16.93 -19.72
C THR A 215 -11.00 -16.05 -18.77
N MET A 216 -10.58 -14.85 -19.20
CA MET A 216 -9.86 -13.90 -18.34
C MET A 216 -10.72 -13.43 -17.16
N GLU A 217 -12.00 -13.11 -17.42
CA GLU A 217 -12.96 -12.72 -16.39
C GLU A 217 -13.23 -13.86 -15.40
N GLN A 218 -13.38 -15.10 -15.87
CA GLN A 218 -13.54 -16.27 -15.00
C GLN A 218 -12.31 -16.54 -14.13
N LEU A 219 -11.10 -16.36 -14.67
CA LEU A 219 -9.86 -16.50 -13.91
C LEU A 219 -9.76 -15.45 -12.80
N LYS A 220 -10.10 -14.20 -13.09
CA LYS A 220 -10.18 -13.15 -12.06
C LYS A 220 -11.24 -13.48 -11.01
N TYR A 221 -12.45 -13.88 -11.44
CA TYR A 221 -13.58 -14.15 -10.55
C TYR A 221 -13.34 -15.34 -9.59
N THR A 222 -12.64 -16.38 -10.07
CA THR A 222 -12.37 -17.59 -9.27
C THR A 222 -11.03 -17.55 -8.54
N GLY A 223 -10.19 -16.56 -8.84
CA GLY A 223 -8.86 -16.38 -8.26
C GLY A 223 -8.86 -15.57 -6.96
N VAL A 224 -7.68 -15.45 -6.37
CA VAL A 224 -7.37 -14.57 -5.25
C VAL A 224 -7.59 -13.12 -5.69
N PRO A 225 -8.33 -12.30 -4.90
CA PRO A 225 -8.55 -10.89 -5.19
C PRO A 225 -7.28 -10.10 -4.88
N TRP A 226 -6.35 -10.06 -5.83
CA TRP A 226 -5.07 -9.37 -5.67
C TRP A 226 -5.22 -7.87 -5.38
N GLU A 227 -6.36 -7.28 -5.75
CA GLU A 227 -6.73 -5.92 -5.34
C GLU A 227 -6.77 -5.80 -3.81
N GLU A 228 -7.49 -6.70 -3.12
CA GLU A 228 -7.59 -6.71 -1.66
C GLU A 228 -6.27 -7.12 -1.01
N VAL A 229 -5.56 -8.10 -1.58
CA VAL A 229 -4.26 -8.56 -1.05
C VAL A 229 -3.24 -7.43 -1.00
N PHE A 230 -3.24 -6.54 -1.98
CA PHE A 230 -2.36 -5.37 -2.04
C PHE A 230 -2.91 -4.14 -1.34
N GLU A 231 -4.06 -4.24 -0.69
CA GLU A 231 -4.61 -3.14 0.08
C GLU A 231 -3.87 -2.99 1.41
N ALA A 232 -3.48 -1.77 1.76
CA ALA A 232 -2.66 -1.55 2.93
C ALA A 232 -3.27 -2.04 4.25
N GLN A 233 -4.61 -2.04 4.39
CA GLN A 233 -5.29 -2.59 5.57
C GLN A 233 -5.14 -4.12 5.71
N TYR A 234 -4.98 -4.83 4.59
CA TYR A 234 -4.86 -6.30 4.56
C TYR A 234 -3.42 -6.78 4.33
N PHE A 235 -2.51 -5.87 3.95
CA PHE A 235 -1.13 -6.21 3.67
C PHE A 235 -0.34 -6.41 4.99
N PRO A 236 0.39 -7.53 5.16
CA PRO A 236 1.13 -7.78 6.40
C PRO A 236 2.34 -6.86 6.48
N THR A 237 2.48 -6.13 7.58
CA THR A 237 3.59 -5.17 7.78
C THR A 237 4.78 -5.74 8.55
N ILE A 238 4.67 -6.99 9.00
CA ILE A 238 5.67 -7.75 9.75
C ILE A 238 5.72 -9.20 9.24
N ALA A 239 6.66 -10.02 9.75
CA ALA A 239 6.72 -11.44 9.42
C ALA A 239 5.39 -12.16 9.73
N THR A 240 4.93 -13.03 8.83
CA THR A 240 3.57 -13.60 8.86
C THR A 240 3.45 -14.94 9.58
N ASP A 241 4.53 -15.45 10.18
CA ASP A 241 4.59 -16.81 10.74
C ASP A 241 3.45 -17.13 11.72
N ASP A 242 3.03 -16.13 12.50
CA ASP A 242 1.98 -16.25 13.53
C ASP A 242 0.77 -15.36 13.22
N LEU A 243 0.63 -14.87 11.99
CA LEU A 243 -0.47 -13.98 11.58
C LEU A 243 -1.54 -14.73 10.80
N PRO A 244 -2.82 -14.62 11.17
CA PRO A 244 -3.90 -15.08 10.31
C PRO A 244 -4.00 -14.17 9.09
N ASN A 245 -4.08 -14.75 7.89
CA ASN A 245 -4.41 -13.98 6.69
C ASN A 245 -5.88 -13.53 6.78
N PRO A 246 -6.17 -12.21 6.83
CA PRO A 246 -7.51 -11.69 7.07
C PRO A 246 -8.49 -12.02 5.94
N LEU A 247 -7.98 -12.28 4.73
CA LEU A 247 -8.78 -12.64 3.56
C LEU A 247 -9.02 -14.16 3.44
N GLY A 248 -8.42 -14.97 4.32
CA GLY A 248 -8.54 -16.43 4.28
C GLY A 248 -7.73 -17.12 3.18
N TYR A 249 -7.08 -16.37 2.28
CA TYR A 249 -6.23 -16.89 1.21
C TYR A 249 -4.77 -17.00 1.66
N VAL A 250 -4.45 -17.98 2.51
CA VAL A 250 -3.10 -18.12 3.12
C VAL A 250 -1.97 -18.06 2.08
N LEU A 251 -2.12 -18.73 0.94
CA LEU A 251 -1.13 -18.75 -0.14
C LEU A 251 -0.89 -17.39 -0.80
N SER A 252 -1.75 -16.39 -0.60
CA SER A 252 -1.49 -15.04 -1.11
C SER A 252 -0.27 -14.40 -0.46
N TRP A 253 0.04 -14.70 0.80
CA TRP A 253 1.23 -14.20 1.51
C TRP A 253 2.49 -15.07 1.34
N HIS A 254 2.39 -16.14 0.54
CA HIS A 254 3.56 -16.95 0.16
C HIS A 254 4.48 -16.13 -0.75
N GLY A 255 5.79 -16.16 -0.49
CA GLY A 255 6.78 -15.29 -1.11
C GLY A 255 6.75 -15.33 -2.64
N VAL A 256 6.83 -16.51 -3.25
CA VAL A 256 6.79 -16.65 -4.72
C VAL A 256 5.43 -16.27 -5.29
N ASN A 257 4.36 -16.52 -4.54
CA ASN A 257 3.02 -16.21 -5.01
C ASN A 257 2.80 -14.69 -5.02
N MET A 258 3.33 -13.96 -4.03
CA MET A 258 3.44 -12.51 -4.07
C MET A 258 4.23 -12.06 -5.30
N ALA A 259 5.37 -12.69 -5.60
CA ALA A 259 6.19 -12.33 -6.74
C ALA A 259 5.43 -12.47 -8.06
N GLU A 260 4.68 -13.56 -8.24
CA GLU A 260 3.88 -13.81 -9.44
C GLU A 260 2.63 -12.91 -9.50
N GLY A 261 1.94 -12.76 -8.38
CA GLY A 261 0.72 -11.96 -8.19
C GLY A 261 0.87 -10.47 -8.46
N LEU A 262 2.09 -9.93 -8.40
CA LEU A 262 2.41 -8.57 -8.84
C LEU A 262 1.98 -8.29 -10.30
N LYS A 263 1.74 -9.34 -11.12
CA LYS A 263 1.25 -9.22 -12.50
C LYS A 263 -0.28 -9.19 -12.60
N ALA A 264 -1.01 -9.58 -11.55
CA ALA A 264 -2.45 -9.78 -11.59
C ALA A 264 -3.22 -8.51 -11.93
N LEU A 265 -2.95 -7.43 -11.21
CA LEU A 265 -3.63 -6.16 -11.42
C LEU A 265 -3.28 -5.46 -12.75
N PRO A 266 -2.01 -5.35 -13.20
CA PRO A 266 -1.73 -4.82 -14.54
C PRO A 266 -2.27 -5.74 -15.65
N ALA A 267 -2.35 -7.06 -15.45
CA ALA A 267 -3.02 -7.94 -16.39
C ALA A 267 -4.55 -7.71 -16.41
N THR A 268 -5.15 -7.50 -15.24
CA THR A 268 -6.58 -7.20 -15.07
C THR A 268 -6.99 -5.92 -15.75
N TYR A 269 -6.25 -4.83 -15.49
CA TYR A 269 -6.46 -3.52 -16.08
C TYR A 269 -6.70 -3.60 -17.60
N ARG A 270 -6.00 -4.52 -18.28
CA ARG A 270 -6.12 -4.64 -19.73
C ARG A 270 -7.51 -5.06 -20.17
N PHE A 271 -8.26 -5.88 -19.44
CA PHE A 271 -9.64 -6.23 -19.84
C PHE A 271 -10.73 -5.53 -19.02
N THR A 272 -10.39 -4.94 -17.86
CA THR A 272 -11.33 -4.15 -17.04
C THR A 272 -11.32 -2.66 -17.36
N HIS A 273 -10.20 -2.13 -17.86
CA HIS A 273 -9.91 -0.70 -18.03
C HIS A 273 -10.01 0.12 -16.73
N ASN A 274 -9.97 -0.54 -15.57
CA ASN A 274 -10.15 0.13 -14.28
C ASN A 274 -8.80 0.67 -13.78
N GLN A 275 -8.66 2.00 -13.74
CA GLN A 275 -7.43 2.66 -13.30
C GLN A 275 -7.00 2.26 -11.88
N SER A 276 -7.95 1.92 -10.99
CA SER A 276 -7.62 1.48 -9.63
C SER A 276 -6.76 0.20 -9.62
N ASP A 277 -6.84 -0.64 -10.65
CA ASP A 277 -5.98 -1.82 -10.76
C ASP A 277 -4.50 -1.41 -10.86
N LEU A 278 -4.18 -0.39 -11.67
CA LEU A 278 -2.80 0.08 -11.81
C LEU A 278 -2.32 0.83 -10.56
N ASP A 279 -3.21 1.63 -9.97
CA ASP A 279 -2.91 2.38 -8.75
C ASP A 279 -2.60 1.41 -7.59
N ARG A 280 -3.41 0.37 -7.42
CA ARG A 280 -3.22 -0.70 -6.42
C ARG A 280 -2.02 -1.60 -6.74
N ALA A 281 -1.71 -1.86 -8.01
CA ALA A 281 -0.47 -2.55 -8.38
C ALA A 281 0.79 -1.78 -7.96
N SER A 282 0.75 -0.45 -8.15
CA SER A 282 1.80 0.46 -7.71
C SER A 282 1.94 0.49 -6.18
N GLU A 283 0.82 0.57 -5.47
CA GLU A 283 0.76 0.53 -4.01
C GLU A 283 1.29 -0.80 -3.44
N GLY A 284 0.80 -1.94 -3.93
CA GLY A 284 1.22 -3.27 -3.48
C GLY A 284 2.72 -3.52 -3.63
N TRP A 285 3.31 -3.02 -4.73
CA TRP A 285 4.76 -3.03 -4.90
C TRP A 285 5.49 -2.22 -3.82
N ASP A 286 5.00 -1.02 -3.51
CA ASP A 286 5.62 -0.15 -2.52
C ASP A 286 5.50 -0.74 -1.11
N LEU A 287 4.33 -1.28 -0.74
CA LEU A 287 4.07 -1.97 0.53
C LEU A 287 5.02 -3.17 0.72
N LEU A 288 5.12 -4.02 -0.31
CA LEU A 288 5.96 -5.21 -0.28
C LEU A 288 7.42 -4.87 0.04
N PHE A 289 7.97 -3.87 -0.64
CA PHE A 289 9.36 -3.48 -0.43
C PHE A 289 9.58 -2.57 0.78
N GLN A 290 8.55 -1.89 1.27
CA GLN A 290 8.61 -1.14 2.51
C GLN A 290 8.72 -2.08 3.72
N TYR A 291 7.87 -3.10 3.79
CA TYR A 291 7.73 -3.95 4.98
C TYR A 291 8.55 -5.24 4.93
N HIS A 292 8.94 -5.69 3.74
CA HIS A 292 9.72 -6.91 3.55
C HIS A 292 11.01 -6.69 2.76
N GLY A 293 11.27 -5.49 2.26
CA GLY A 293 12.40 -5.21 1.38
C GLY A 293 13.78 -5.46 2.01
N ARG A 294 14.69 -5.92 1.16
CA ARG A 294 16.12 -6.13 1.41
C ARG A 294 16.97 -5.12 0.64
N PRO A 295 18.13 -4.73 1.18
CA PRO A 295 19.09 -3.89 0.45
C PRO A 295 19.56 -4.50 -0.89
N SER A 296 19.55 -5.82 -1.03
CA SER A 296 19.83 -6.52 -2.29
C SER A 296 18.78 -6.26 -3.38
N GLY A 297 17.74 -5.48 -3.10
CA GLY A 297 16.68 -5.08 -4.03
C GLY A 297 15.43 -5.96 -3.93
N ILE A 298 15.58 -7.19 -3.44
CA ILE A 298 14.51 -8.17 -3.27
C ILE A 298 13.77 -7.96 -1.93
N TYR A 299 12.83 -8.83 -1.57
CA TYR A 299 12.15 -8.84 -0.27
C TYR A 299 12.32 -10.20 0.44
N ALA A 300 12.08 -10.21 1.75
CA ALA A 300 12.21 -11.37 2.59
C ALA A 300 10.96 -12.26 2.53
N ALA A 301 11.16 -13.50 2.12
CA ALA A 301 10.23 -14.57 2.41
C ALA A 301 10.99 -15.89 2.55
N ASP A 302 10.78 -16.58 3.67
CA ASP A 302 11.19 -17.96 3.90
C ASP A 302 9.92 -18.84 3.86
N GLU A 303 9.48 -19.10 2.63
CA GLU A 303 8.12 -19.50 2.17
C GLU A 303 7.06 -18.42 2.32
N TYR A 304 7.01 -17.70 3.44
CA TYR A 304 6.05 -16.60 3.66
C TYR A 304 6.77 -15.30 3.99
N LEU A 305 6.09 -14.17 3.80
CA LEU A 305 6.66 -12.83 4.04
C LEU A 305 7.28 -12.71 5.44
N ALA A 306 8.55 -12.30 5.50
CA ALA A 306 9.42 -12.53 6.67
C ALA A 306 9.94 -11.25 7.36
N GLY A 307 9.25 -10.12 7.16
CA GLY A 307 9.63 -8.80 7.68
C GLY A 307 11.03 -8.29 7.28
N LEU A 308 11.56 -7.31 8.03
CA LEU A 308 12.82 -6.63 7.71
C LEU A 308 14.07 -7.19 8.42
N GLU A 309 13.95 -8.18 9.30
CA GLU A 309 15.10 -8.70 10.07
C GLU A 309 16.17 -9.35 9.17
N ALA A 310 17.43 -8.91 9.28
CA ALA A 310 18.53 -9.35 8.41
C ALA A 310 18.89 -10.85 8.50
N ALA A 311 18.40 -11.53 9.54
CA ALA A 311 18.58 -12.97 9.76
C ALA A 311 17.49 -13.82 9.07
N ARG A 312 16.43 -13.23 8.53
CA ARG A 312 15.36 -13.99 7.85
C ARG A 312 15.72 -14.28 6.39
N GLY A 313 15.11 -15.32 5.83
CA GLY A 313 15.43 -15.84 4.49
C GLY A 313 14.90 -14.99 3.34
N THR A 314 15.35 -15.33 2.14
CA THR A 314 14.80 -14.89 0.85
C THR A 314 14.93 -16.08 -0.08
N GLU A 315 13.81 -16.50 -0.68
CA GLU A 315 13.78 -17.65 -1.59
C GLU A 315 14.25 -17.29 -3.01
N LEU A 316 15.00 -18.20 -3.64
CA LEU A 316 15.53 -18.02 -5.01
C LEU A 316 14.44 -17.98 -6.11
N CYS A 317 13.34 -18.75 -6.00
CA CYS A 317 12.21 -18.63 -6.95
C CYS A 317 11.63 -17.21 -6.96
N LEU A 318 11.42 -16.67 -5.75
CA LEU A 318 10.89 -15.33 -5.53
C LEU A 318 11.80 -14.27 -6.17
N VAL A 319 13.12 -14.47 -6.17
CA VAL A 319 14.07 -13.56 -6.84
C VAL A 319 13.75 -13.45 -8.33
N VAL A 320 13.66 -14.58 -9.03
CA VAL A 320 13.51 -14.57 -10.50
C VAL A 320 12.09 -14.26 -10.96
N GLU A 321 11.07 -14.64 -10.18
CA GLU A 321 9.68 -14.29 -10.51
C GLU A 321 9.42 -12.78 -10.28
N THR A 322 10.01 -12.18 -9.23
CA THR A 322 9.90 -10.73 -9.01
C THR A 322 10.56 -9.95 -10.17
N MET A 323 11.69 -10.45 -10.69
CA MET A 323 12.34 -9.84 -11.86
C MET A 323 11.44 -9.88 -13.10
N PHE A 324 10.73 -11.00 -13.31
CA PHE A 324 9.80 -11.13 -14.42
C PHE A 324 8.61 -10.19 -14.25
N SER A 325 7.98 -10.19 -13.07
CA SER A 325 6.82 -9.35 -12.76
C SER A 325 7.13 -7.86 -12.82
N GLY A 326 8.29 -7.43 -12.33
CA GLY A 326 8.72 -6.03 -12.45
C GLY A 326 8.93 -5.59 -13.91
N SER A 327 9.41 -6.49 -14.78
CA SER A 327 9.52 -6.21 -16.21
C SER A 327 8.13 -6.08 -16.86
N TYR A 328 7.18 -6.93 -16.49
CA TYR A 328 5.81 -6.87 -16.98
C TYR A 328 5.05 -5.62 -16.50
N LEU A 329 5.18 -5.27 -15.21
CA LEU A 329 4.66 -4.02 -14.64
C LEU A 329 5.14 -2.81 -15.44
N TYR A 330 6.43 -2.75 -15.80
CA TYR A 330 6.95 -1.67 -16.64
C TYR A 330 6.35 -1.64 -18.05
N GLN A 331 6.12 -2.81 -18.67
CA GLN A 331 5.47 -2.86 -19.98
C GLN A 331 4.04 -2.29 -19.95
N VAL A 332 3.29 -2.53 -18.87
CA VAL A 332 1.89 -2.08 -18.74
C VAL A 332 1.80 -0.65 -18.22
N ILE A 333 2.57 -0.27 -17.19
CA ILE A 333 2.44 0.99 -16.45
C ILE A 333 3.46 2.04 -16.93
N GLY A 334 4.68 1.62 -17.28
CA GLY A 334 5.75 2.50 -17.74
C GLY A 334 6.50 3.25 -16.64
N ASP A 335 6.27 2.95 -15.35
CA ASP A 335 7.00 3.57 -14.24
C ASP A 335 8.41 2.95 -14.07
N PRO A 336 9.49 3.73 -14.20
CA PRO A 336 10.86 3.23 -14.07
C PRO A 336 11.20 2.60 -12.71
N LYS A 337 10.42 2.82 -11.64
CA LYS A 337 10.69 2.25 -10.32
C LYS A 337 10.77 0.72 -10.33
N TYR A 338 9.98 0.07 -11.18
CA TYR A 338 9.94 -1.39 -11.29
C TYR A 338 11.27 -1.91 -11.83
N VAL A 339 11.73 -1.37 -12.96
CA VAL A 339 12.95 -1.81 -13.66
C VAL A 339 14.23 -1.35 -12.98
N ASP A 340 14.21 -0.23 -12.25
CA ASP A 340 15.30 0.16 -11.34
C ASP A 340 15.52 -0.93 -10.28
N ARG A 341 14.45 -1.45 -9.68
CA ARG A 341 14.59 -2.50 -8.68
C ARG A 341 14.94 -3.85 -9.29
N VAL A 342 14.37 -4.23 -10.44
CA VAL A 342 14.77 -5.46 -11.15
C VAL A 342 16.27 -5.45 -11.46
N GLU A 343 16.82 -4.32 -11.91
CA GLU A 343 18.26 -4.18 -12.14
C GLU A 343 19.08 -4.36 -10.85
N ARG A 344 18.60 -3.85 -9.71
CA ARG A 344 19.21 -4.10 -8.40
C ARG A 344 19.14 -5.58 -8.01
N ILE A 345 18.00 -6.24 -8.20
CA ILE A 345 17.83 -7.67 -7.88
C ILE A 345 18.80 -8.53 -8.71
N ALA A 346 18.88 -8.28 -10.02
CA ALA A 346 19.69 -9.06 -10.96
C ALA A 346 21.20 -9.04 -10.62
N TYR A 347 21.71 -7.91 -10.12
CA TYR A 347 23.14 -7.77 -9.80
C TYR A 347 23.49 -8.04 -8.34
N ASN A 348 22.50 -8.31 -7.48
CA ASN A 348 22.73 -8.56 -6.07
C ASN A 348 22.13 -9.89 -5.63
N ALA A 349 20.81 -9.98 -5.50
CA ALA A 349 20.13 -11.15 -4.91
C ALA A 349 20.30 -12.44 -5.74
N LEU A 350 20.19 -12.35 -7.07
CA LEU A 350 20.30 -13.52 -7.96
C LEU A 350 21.68 -14.22 -7.89
N PRO A 351 22.81 -13.55 -8.20
CA PRO A 351 24.11 -14.21 -8.16
C PRO A 351 24.58 -14.56 -6.73
N ALA A 352 23.99 -13.95 -5.69
CA ALA A 352 24.32 -14.20 -4.30
C ALA A 352 23.95 -15.62 -3.82
N GLU A 353 22.90 -16.22 -4.40
CA GLU A 353 22.39 -17.56 -4.07
C GLU A 353 23.05 -18.68 -4.84
N LEU A 354 23.89 -18.37 -5.83
CA LEU A 354 24.52 -19.33 -6.72
C LEU A 354 26.02 -19.43 -6.40
N THR A 355 26.61 -20.62 -6.48
CA THR A 355 28.08 -20.74 -6.51
C THR A 355 28.63 -20.06 -7.76
N GLY A 356 29.92 -19.69 -7.78
CA GLY A 356 30.52 -19.04 -8.95
C GLY A 356 30.40 -19.88 -10.23
N ASP A 357 30.48 -21.21 -10.11
CA ASP A 357 30.33 -22.16 -11.22
C ASP A 357 28.88 -22.57 -11.53
N PHE A 358 27.90 -22.05 -10.77
CA PHE A 358 26.47 -22.31 -10.92
C PHE A 358 26.09 -23.81 -10.79
N TRP A 359 26.94 -24.62 -10.15
CA TRP A 359 26.65 -26.04 -9.90
C TRP A 359 25.92 -26.31 -8.57
N SER A 360 25.85 -25.31 -7.69
CA SER A 360 25.11 -25.38 -6.44
C SER A 360 24.39 -24.06 -6.16
N ARG A 361 23.19 -24.13 -5.59
CA ARG A 361 22.34 -22.97 -5.25
C ARG A 361 21.82 -23.05 -3.82
N GLN A 362 21.52 -21.93 -3.17
CA GLN A 362 20.74 -21.92 -1.92
C GLN A 362 19.24 -21.94 -2.21
N TYR A 363 18.44 -22.45 -1.28
CA TYR A 363 16.99 -22.18 -1.27
C TYR A 363 16.73 -20.83 -0.65
N LEU A 364 17.32 -20.58 0.53
CA LEU A 364 17.25 -19.31 1.25
C LEU A 364 18.62 -18.68 1.44
N GLN A 365 18.79 -17.45 0.96
CA GLN A 365 19.88 -16.56 1.40
C GLN A 365 19.46 -15.68 2.59
N GLN A 366 20.44 -15.28 3.40
CA GLN A 366 20.27 -14.26 4.44
C GLN A 366 21.00 -12.96 4.05
N GLN A 367 20.45 -11.82 4.48
CA GLN A 367 21.08 -10.51 4.27
C GLN A 367 22.40 -10.40 5.07
N ASN A 368 22.42 -10.87 6.32
CA ASN A 368 23.63 -11.09 7.12
C ASN A 368 23.84 -12.61 7.30
N GLN A 369 24.68 -13.20 6.46
CA GLN A 369 24.92 -14.64 6.37
C GLN A 369 26.34 -14.99 6.85
N ILE A 370 26.50 -15.42 8.10
CA ILE A 370 27.82 -15.73 8.69
C ILE A 370 28.21 -17.22 8.57
N ALA A 371 27.27 -18.05 8.15
CA ALA A 371 27.46 -19.45 7.78
C ALA A 371 26.45 -19.81 6.68
N ALA A 372 26.74 -20.84 5.89
CA ALA A 372 25.82 -21.43 4.92
C ALA A 372 25.82 -22.94 5.13
N LYS A 373 24.93 -23.43 6.00
CA LYS A 373 24.98 -24.81 6.51
C LYS A 373 23.64 -25.24 7.08
N ASN A 374 23.55 -26.49 7.53
CA ASN A 374 22.38 -26.95 8.27
C ASN A 374 22.26 -26.19 9.60
N MET A 375 21.23 -25.36 9.74
CA MET A 375 21.14 -24.33 10.79
C MET A 375 20.53 -24.86 12.08
N THR A 376 21.10 -24.49 13.22
CA THR A 376 20.55 -24.83 14.54
C THR A 376 20.78 -23.67 15.52
N PRO A 377 19.71 -23.08 16.09
CA PRO A 377 18.30 -23.31 15.77
C PRO A 377 17.98 -22.92 14.32
N ASN A 378 16.83 -23.34 13.81
CA ASN A 378 16.38 -22.99 12.48
C ASN A 378 15.83 -21.54 12.48
N PRO A 379 16.41 -20.60 11.70
CA PRO A 379 15.88 -19.24 11.61
C PRO A 379 14.68 -19.10 10.65
N PHE A 380 14.30 -20.16 9.94
CA PHE A 380 13.25 -20.16 8.91
C PHE A 380 12.05 -21.00 9.40
N PRO A 381 10.98 -20.39 9.93
CA PRO A 381 9.94 -21.13 10.65
C PRO A 381 9.19 -22.15 9.80
N ASN A 382 8.98 -21.85 8.52
CA ASN A 382 8.21 -22.70 7.58
C ASN A 382 9.08 -23.60 6.71
N ASP A 383 10.40 -23.42 6.76
CA ASP A 383 11.37 -24.11 5.92
C ASP A 383 12.30 -25.02 6.73
N GLY A 384 12.94 -25.98 6.06
CA GLY A 384 13.92 -26.84 6.72
C GLY A 384 15.19 -26.08 7.12
N PRO A 385 15.90 -26.48 8.19
CA PRO A 385 17.20 -25.89 8.54
C PRO A 385 18.29 -26.14 7.48
N TYR A 386 18.02 -27.02 6.51
CA TYR A 386 18.90 -27.31 5.36
C TYR A 386 18.76 -26.30 4.21
N SER A 387 17.75 -25.42 4.23
CA SER A 387 17.46 -24.45 3.16
C SER A 387 18.60 -23.46 2.86
N ASN A 388 19.52 -23.27 3.80
CA ASN A 388 20.67 -22.37 3.68
C ASN A 388 21.95 -23.05 3.15
N VAL A 389 21.93 -24.35 2.86
CA VAL A 389 23.05 -25.04 2.20
C VAL A 389 23.09 -24.66 0.71
N PHE A 390 24.28 -24.50 0.14
CA PHE A 390 24.42 -24.43 -1.32
C PHE A 390 24.41 -25.85 -1.89
N GLY A 391 23.40 -26.25 -2.63
CA GLY A 391 23.28 -27.63 -3.12
C GLY A 391 22.50 -27.79 -4.42
N LEU A 392 22.25 -29.04 -4.80
CA LEU A 392 21.37 -29.39 -5.92
C LEU A 392 19.91 -29.08 -5.58
N GLU A 393 19.46 -29.58 -4.43
CA GLU A 393 18.08 -29.44 -3.95
C GLU A 393 18.09 -29.23 -2.42
N PRO A 394 18.68 -28.13 -1.91
CA PRO A 394 18.44 -27.78 -0.53
C PRO A 394 16.94 -27.45 -0.39
N ASN A 395 16.25 -28.23 0.44
CA ASN A 395 14.81 -28.10 0.72
C ASN A 395 13.89 -28.59 -0.41
N TYR A 396 13.21 -27.71 -1.16
CA TYR A 396 12.27 -28.11 -2.21
C TYR A 396 12.88 -28.06 -3.65
N PRO A 397 12.36 -28.89 -4.59
CA PRO A 397 12.76 -28.90 -6.00
C PRO A 397 12.50 -27.61 -6.79
N CYS A 398 11.53 -26.78 -6.39
CA CYS A 398 11.03 -25.65 -7.19
C CYS A 398 12.14 -24.70 -7.67
N CYS A 399 13.03 -24.27 -6.76
CA CYS A 399 14.14 -23.37 -7.06
C CYS A 399 15.13 -23.98 -8.07
N THR A 400 15.30 -25.30 -8.09
CA THR A 400 16.21 -25.99 -9.01
C THR A 400 15.81 -25.69 -10.45
N VAL A 401 14.55 -25.96 -10.80
CA VAL A 401 14.02 -25.79 -12.17
C VAL A 401 13.55 -24.37 -12.50
N ASN A 402 13.29 -23.53 -11.49
CA ASN A 402 12.75 -22.19 -11.67
C ASN A 402 13.84 -21.11 -11.85
N HIS A 403 14.93 -21.16 -11.06
CA HIS A 403 15.99 -20.14 -11.08
C HIS A 403 16.67 -19.89 -12.44
N PRO A 404 16.78 -20.86 -13.39
CA PRO A 404 17.50 -20.62 -14.62
C PRO A 404 16.84 -19.55 -15.51
N GLN A 405 15.60 -19.15 -15.19
CA GLN A 405 14.87 -18.08 -15.87
C GLN A 405 15.47 -16.69 -15.66
N GLY A 406 16.21 -16.46 -14.57
CA GLY A 406 16.64 -15.11 -14.14
C GLY A 406 17.41 -14.33 -15.20
N TRP A 407 18.59 -14.82 -15.62
CA TRP A 407 19.39 -14.15 -16.65
C TRP A 407 18.71 -14.08 -18.02
N PRO A 408 18.14 -15.17 -18.56
CA PRO A 408 17.43 -15.12 -19.84
C PRO A 408 16.30 -14.08 -19.86
N LYS A 409 15.42 -14.04 -18.85
CA LYS A 409 14.32 -13.06 -18.78
C LYS A 409 14.83 -11.62 -18.61
N PHE A 410 15.89 -11.41 -17.83
CA PHE A 410 16.52 -10.08 -17.74
C PHE A 410 17.04 -9.61 -19.10
N ILE A 411 17.66 -10.50 -19.88
CA ILE A 411 18.20 -10.19 -21.21
C ILE A 411 17.08 -9.92 -22.22
N THR A 412 16.04 -10.74 -22.28
CA THR A 412 14.94 -10.59 -23.25
C THR A 412 14.10 -9.35 -23.01
N ASN A 413 14.12 -8.80 -21.79
CA ASN A 413 13.42 -7.56 -21.44
C ASN A 413 14.34 -6.32 -21.44
N ALA A 414 15.59 -6.45 -21.88
CA ALA A 414 16.53 -5.32 -21.89
C ALA A 414 16.15 -4.20 -22.88
N PHE A 415 15.37 -4.53 -23.91
CA PHE A 415 14.80 -3.58 -24.85
C PHE A 415 13.30 -3.82 -24.99
N VAL A 416 12.56 -2.74 -25.15
CA VAL A 416 11.13 -2.75 -25.47
C VAL A 416 10.85 -1.78 -26.61
N ILE A 417 9.72 -1.94 -27.30
CA ILE A 417 9.28 -1.05 -28.37
C ILE A 417 8.04 -0.27 -27.92
N THR A 418 7.90 0.99 -28.34
CA THR A 418 6.69 1.77 -28.04
C THR A 418 5.45 1.12 -28.65
N ALA A 419 4.26 1.36 -28.07
CA ALA A 419 3.01 0.76 -28.52
C ALA A 419 2.70 0.98 -30.01
N ASP A 420 3.08 2.14 -30.56
CA ASP A 420 2.97 2.47 -31.99
C ASP A 420 4.05 1.82 -32.88
N GLN A 421 4.95 1.04 -32.27
CA GLN A 421 6.10 0.37 -32.86
C GLN A 421 7.08 1.32 -33.57
N SER A 422 7.02 2.63 -33.32
CA SER A 422 7.84 3.62 -34.02
C SER A 422 9.22 3.83 -33.39
N SER A 423 9.37 3.49 -32.11
CA SER A 423 10.55 3.82 -31.31
C SER A 423 11.01 2.64 -30.45
N LEU A 424 12.32 2.55 -30.23
CA LEU A 424 12.95 1.51 -29.41
C LEU A 424 13.45 2.12 -28.10
N ALA A 425 13.21 1.45 -26.97
CA ALA A 425 13.69 1.86 -25.65
C ALA A 425 14.62 0.80 -25.05
N GLN A 426 15.82 1.21 -24.62
CA GLN A 426 16.68 0.39 -23.77
C GLN A 426 16.30 0.57 -22.31
N VAL A 427 15.81 -0.51 -21.71
CA VAL A 427 15.32 -0.57 -20.34
C VAL A 427 16.41 -1.02 -19.39
N TYR A 428 17.03 -2.17 -19.62
CA TYR A 428 18.15 -2.65 -18.81
C TYR A 428 19.49 -2.23 -19.40
N LEU A 429 20.40 -1.82 -18.52
CA LEU A 429 21.71 -1.32 -18.92
C LEU A 429 22.72 -2.47 -18.88
N GLY A 430 23.51 -2.62 -19.93
CA GLY A 430 24.45 -3.73 -20.03
C GLY A 430 24.97 -3.92 -21.45
N PRO A 431 25.92 -4.86 -21.63
CA PRO A 431 26.47 -5.18 -22.94
C PRO A 431 25.46 -5.97 -23.77
N PHE A 432 24.84 -5.33 -24.75
CA PHE A 432 23.78 -5.92 -25.57
C PHE A 432 23.96 -5.66 -27.07
N GLN A 433 23.41 -6.54 -27.89
CA GLN A 433 23.15 -6.32 -29.30
C GLN A 433 21.68 -6.59 -29.59
N THR A 434 21.00 -5.67 -30.27
CA THR A 434 19.59 -5.79 -30.62
C THR A 434 19.39 -5.57 -32.10
N LYS A 435 18.58 -6.42 -32.74
CA LYS A 435 18.19 -6.27 -34.15
C LYS A 435 16.67 -6.43 -34.26
N THR A 436 16.02 -5.46 -34.88
CA THR A 436 14.56 -5.46 -35.07
C THR A 436 14.15 -4.65 -36.30
N THR A 437 12.87 -4.68 -36.65
CA THR A 437 12.27 -3.80 -37.66
C THR A 437 11.15 -3.01 -36.99
N LEU A 438 11.29 -1.69 -36.96
CA LEU A 438 10.27 -0.77 -36.44
C LEU A 438 9.19 -0.50 -37.51
N ALA A 439 8.14 0.22 -37.12
CA ALA A 439 7.08 0.69 -38.01
C ALA A 439 7.64 1.37 -39.27
N ALA A 440 6.83 1.33 -40.34
CA ALA A 440 7.23 1.77 -41.69
C ALA A 440 8.45 1.01 -42.24
N GLU A 441 8.64 -0.27 -41.90
CA GLU A 441 9.71 -1.13 -42.41
C GLU A 441 11.10 -0.54 -42.17
N ASN A 442 11.37 -0.03 -40.96
CA ASN A 442 12.66 0.53 -40.60
C ASN A 442 13.54 -0.52 -39.89
N PRO A 443 14.45 -1.21 -40.59
CA PRO A 443 15.39 -2.11 -39.94
C PRO A 443 16.37 -1.33 -39.06
N VAL A 444 16.47 -1.74 -37.79
CA VAL A 444 17.33 -1.12 -36.78
C VAL A 444 18.26 -2.17 -36.16
N THR A 445 19.52 -1.80 -35.96
CA THR A 445 20.50 -2.57 -35.19
C THR A 445 21.14 -1.67 -34.15
N VAL A 446 21.13 -2.10 -32.89
CA VAL A 446 21.76 -1.43 -31.75
C VAL A 446 22.86 -2.32 -31.20
N THR A 447 24.01 -1.73 -30.88
CA THR A 447 25.10 -2.40 -30.14
C THR A 447 25.53 -1.49 -29.00
N VAL A 448 25.48 -2.01 -27.78
CA VAL A 448 25.86 -1.32 -26.55
C VAL A 448 27.11 -1.99 -26.00
N ASN A 449 28.24 -1.29 -26.09
CA ASN A 449 29.52 -1.75 -25.54
C ASN A 449 29.75 -1.09 -24.19
N THR A 450 29.71 -1.90 -23.12
CA THR A 450 29.89 -1.43 -21.75
C THR A 450 30.32 -2.57 -20.84
N ILE A 451 30.91 -2.22 -19.70
CA ILE A 451 31.06 -3.14 -18.57
C ILE A 451 30.15 -2.74 -17.40
N TYR A 452 29.15 -1.87 -17.60
CA TYR A 452 28.10 -1.57 -16.62
C TYR A 452 27.51 -2.88 -16.06
N PRO A 453 27.27 -2.98 -14.73
CA PRO A 453 27.37 -1.93 -13.70
C PRO A 453 28.79 -1.72 -13.13
N PHE A 454 29.81 -2.36 -13.71
CA PHE A 454 31.21 -2.24 -13.28
C PHE A 454 31.95 -1.03 -13.87
N SER A 455 31.24 -0.22 -14.66
CA SER A 455 31.61 1.12 -15.13
C SER A 455 30.36 1.96 -15.24
N ASP A 456 30.51 3.28 -15.22
CA ASP A 456 29.39 4.21 -15.38
C ASP A 456 29.13 4.58 -16.86
N THR A 457 29.96 4.11 -17.79
CA THR A 457 29.94 4.55 -19.20
C THR A 457 29.36 3.50 -20.14
N LEU A 458 28.46 3.91 -21.05
CA LEU A 458 27.91 3.09 -22.12
C LEU A 458 28.25 3.69 -23.49
N ASN A 459 28.78 2.87 -24.39
CA ASN A 459 29.06 3.28 -25.77
C ASN A 459 28.05 2.60 -26.70
N THR A 460 27.12 3.37 -27.24
CA THR A 460 26.03 2.85 -28.06
C THR A 460 26.22 3.23 -29.52
N THR A 461 26.05 2.24 -30.41
CA THR A 461 26.03 2.41 -31.87
C THR A 461 24.70 1.91 -32.40
N ILE A 462 24.00 2.76 -33.14
CA ILE A 462 22.71 2.46 -33.76
C ILE A 462 22.85 2.61 -35.27
N THR A 463 22.39 1.62 -36.03
CA THR A 463 22.22 1.72 -37.49
C THR A 463 20.74 1.56 -37.82
N ALA A 464 20.19 2.49 -38.60
CA ALA A 464 18.79 2.50 -39.00
C ALA A 464 18.62 2.95 -40.45
N ALA A 465 17.61 2.42 -41.15
CA ALA A 465 17.32 2.83 -42.52
C ALA A 465 16.56 4.15 -42.60
N LYS A 466 15.79 4.49 -41.56
CA LYS A 466 14.98 5.70 -41.44
C LYS A 466 15.17 6.33 -40.07
N ALA A 467 14.92 7.63 -39.99
CA ALA A 467 15.00 8.36 -38.73
C ALA A 467 13.93 7.90 -37.75
N PHE A 468 14.26 7.85 -36.47
CA PHE A 468 13.35 7.53 -35.37
C PHE A 468 13.90 8.04 -34.03
N THR A 469 13.09 7.99 -32.97
CA THR A 469 13.57 8.30 -31.62
C THR A 469 13.98 7.03 -30.90
N TYR A 470 15.21 7.00 -30.41
CA TYR A 470 15.68 5.96 -29.51
C TYR A 470 15.60 6.45 -28.06
N TYR A 471 15.05 5.65 -27.17
CA TYR A 471 15.00 5.95 -25.74
C TYR A 471 15.98 5.07 -24.97
N VAL A 472 16.54 5.61 -23.89
CA VAL A 472 17.39 4.87 -22.96
C VAL A 472 17.08 5.31 -21.55
N ARG A 473 16.86 4.35 -20.64
CA ARG A 473 16.58 4.65 -19.24
C ARG A 473 17.77 5.33 -18.58
N ILE A 474 17.47 6.38 -17.82
CA ILE A 474 18.37 7.01 -16.85
C ILE A 474 17.91 6.55 -15.46
N PRO A 475 18.62 5.63 -14.81
CA PRO A 475 18.23 5.10 -13.50
C PRO A 475 18.13 6.20 -12.42
N SER A 476 17.26 6.01 -11.43
CA SER A 476 17.01 7.00 -10.36
C SER A 476 18.22 7.35 -9.50
N TRP A 477 19.24 6.49 -9.44
CA TRP A 477 20.47 6.72 -8.69
C TRP A 477 21.57 7.47 -9.45
N VAL A 478 21.34 7.83 -10.71
CA VAL A 478 22.32 8.59 -11.50
C VAL A 478 22.32 10.05 -11.05
N VAL A 479 23.51 10.58 -10.82
CA VAL A 479 23.72 12.01 -10.51
C VAL A 479 24.55 12.65 -11.62
N ASN A 480 24.16 13.84 -12.09
CA ASN A 480 24.90 14.58 -13.13
C ASN A 480 25.23 13.75 -14.39
N GLY A 481 24.33 12.88 -14.84
CA GLY A 481 24.51 12.07 -16.04
C GLY A 481 24.76 12.94 -17.29
N THR A 482 25.59 12.44 -18.20
CA THR A 482 25.93 13.16 -19.43
C THR A 482 25.81 12.28 -20.68
N ILE A 483 25.61 12.93 -21.82
CA ILE A 483 25.52 12.31 -23.13
C ILE A 483 26.36 13.10 -24.15
N SER A 484 27.05 12.40 -25.04
CA SER A 484 27.69 12.97 -26.23
C SER A 484 27.27 12.17 -27.46
N ILE A 485 26.65 12.83 -28.43
CA ILE A 485 26.13 12.21 -29.66
C ILE A 485 27.08 12.52 -30.81
N ASN A 486 27.48 11.51 -31.59
CA ASN A 486 28.35 11.58 -32.75
C ASN A 486 29.68 12.33 -32.51
N GLY A 487 30.26 12.17 -31.31
CA GLY A 487 31.48 12.86 -30.90
C GLY A 487 31.31 14.37 -30.69
N GLY A 488 30.07 14.84 -30.59
CA GLY A 488 29.74 16.23 -30.30
C GLY A 488 30.03 16.63 -28.85
N THR A 489 29.73 17.88 -28.52
CA THR A 489 29.93 18.43 -27.16
C THR A 489 29.13 17.64 -26.13
N LEU A 490 29.76 17.38 -24.98
CA LEU A 490 29.10 16.75 -23.84
C LEU A 490 27.95 17.63 -23.32
N SER A 491 26.77 17.04 -23.12
CA SER A 491 25.59 17.69 -22.54
C SER A 491 25.04 16.88 -21.39
N ALA A 492 24.37 17.54 -20.43
CA ALA A 492 23.63 16.84 -19.38
C ALA A 492 22.48 16.01 -19.99
N VAL A 493 22.18 14.85 -19.40
CA VAL A 493 20.94 14.13 -19.70
C VAL A 493 19.74 14.90 -19.15
N SER A 494 18.60 14.79 -19.83
CA SER A 494 17.34 15.43 -19.47
C SER A 494 16.19 14.44 -19.73
N PRO A 495 16.11 13.34 -18.94
CA PRO A 495 15.10 12.32 -19.15
C PRO A 495 13.68 12.85 -18.88
N THR A 496 12.70 12.33 -19.62
CA THR A 496 11.26 12.49 -19.32
C THR A 496 10.73 11.14 -18.85
N ASN A 497 10.10 11.09 -17.68
CA ASN A 497 9.65 9.85 -17.03
C ASN A 497 10.77 8.77 -16.97
N GLY A 498 11.99 9.19 -16.65
CA GLY A 498 13.15 8.29 -16.57
C GLY A 498 13.78 7.88 -17.91
N LEU A 499 13.27 8.32 -19.05
CA LEU A 499 13.82 8.00 -20.38
C LEU A 499 14.50 9.21 -21.05
N GLN A 500 15.76 9.04 -21.44
CA GLN A 500 16.48 9.98 -22.29
C GLN A 500 16.18 9.68 -23.76
N ALA A 501 15.65 10.67 -24.48
CA ALA A 501 15.43 10.59 -25.92
C ALA A 501 16.72 10.91 -26.71
N VAL A 502 17.01 10.12 -27.74
CA VAL A 502 18.10 10.31 -28.69
C VAL A 502 17.52 10.27 -30.10
N GLN A 503 17.65 11.36 -30.83
CA GLN A 503 17.23 11.40 -32.24
C GLN A 503 18.23 10.62 -33.09
N VAL A 504 17.75 9.57 -33.76
CA VAL A 504 18.56 8.73 -34.64
C VAL A 504 18.20 9.06 -36.08
N GLU A 505 19.19 9.47 -36.86
CA GLU A 505 19.04 9.72 -38.29
C GLU A 505 19.20 8.43 -39.10
N ALA A 506 18.76 8.45 -40.37
CA ALA A 506 19.07 7.37 -41.30
C ALA A 506 20.60 7.22 -41.47
N GLY A 507 21.10 5.99 -41.39
CA GLY A 507 22.53 5.68 -41.35
C GLY A 507 22.97 5.22 -39.97
N THR A 508 24.14 5.68 -39.52
CA THR A 508 24.72 5.30 -38.23
C THR A 508 24.75 6.49 -37.27
N THR A 509 24.21 6.29 -36.08
CA THR A 509 24.31 7.22 -34.94
C THR A 509 25.11 6.55 -33.83
N THR A 510 26.03 7.29 -33.23
CA THR A 510 26.81 6.83 -32.07
C THR A 510 26.58 7.79 -30.92
N PHE A 511 26.54 7.30 -29.69
CA PHE A 511 26.57 8.17 -28.53
C PHE A 511 27.25 7.48 -27.34
N VAL A 512 27.79 8.31 -26.46
CA VAL A 512 28.37 7.89 -25.19
C VAL A 512 27.51 8.45 -24.08
N LEU A 513 27.01 7.58 -23.20
CA LEU A 513 26.37 7.94 -21.95
C LEU A 513 27.35 7.74 -20.80
N ASP A 514 27.43 8.70 -19.91
CA ASP A 514 28.10 8.58 -18.62
C ASP A 514 27.07 8.76 -17.50
N LEU A 515 26.95 7.77 -16.64
CA LEU A 515 25.89 7.62 -15.64
C LEU A 515 26.49 7.49 -14.23
N PRO A 516 27.22 8.50 -13.72
CA PRO A 516 27.87 8.39 -12.43
C PRO A 516 26.85 8.27 -11.30
N ALA A 517 27.20 7.48 -10.29
CA ALA A 517 26.43 7.31 -9.07
C ALA A 517 27.27 7.62 -7.83
N GLU A 518 26.65 8.23 -6.85
CA GLU A 518 27.22 8.49 -5.53
C GLU A 518 27.12 7.27 -4.62
N ILE A 519 27.93 7.26 -3.55
CA ILE A 519 27.76 6.31 -2.45
C ILE A 519 26.53 6.77 -1.65
N THR A 520 25.57 5.88 -1.46
CA THR A 520 24.39 6.15 -0.64
C THR A 520 24.27 5.12 0.48
N THR A 521 23.59 5.52 1.56
CA THR A 521 23.27 4.64 2.68
C THR A 521 21.77 4.53 2.85
N GLU A 522 21.29 3.33 3.12
CA GLU A 522 19.90 3.02 3.42
C GLU A 522 19.76 2.69 4.91
N ASN A 523 18.82 3.32 5.60
CA ASN A 523 18.55 3.02 7.01
C ASN A 523 17.86 1.67 7.13
N ARG A 524 18.31 0.86 8.07
CA ARG A 524 17.80 -0.49 8.32
C ARG A 524 17.41 -0.66 9.80
N PRO A 525 16.68 -1.73 10.17
CA PRO A 525 16.30 -1.98 11.55
C PRO A 525 17.47 -1.90 12.54
N HIS A 526 17.16 -1.65 13.81
CA HIS A 526 18.14 -1.54 14.91
C HIS A 526 19.16 -0.40 14.78
N GLY A 527 18.91 0.57 13.91
CA GLY A 527 19.82 1.68 13.62
C GLY A 527 21.05 1.25 12.80
N SER A 528 20.94 0.13 12.10
CA SER A 528 21.94 -0.32 11.14
C SER A 528 21.76 0.37 9.79
N ILE A 529 22.75 0.22 8.90
CA ILE A 529 22.71 0.76 7.55
C ILE A 529 23.12 -0.28 6.51
N ALA A 530 22.61 -0.12 5.29
CA ALA A 530 23.15 -0.76 4.10
C ALA A 530 23.83 0.27 3.20
N VAL A 531 24.83 -0.15 2.41
CA VAL A 531 25.64 0.74 1.57
C VAL A 531 25.46 0.38 0.10
N HIS A 532 25.30 1.40 -0.74
CA HIS A 532 25.02 1.26 -2.16
C HIS A 532 25.89 2.19 -3.01
N ARG A 533 26.10 1.80 -4.28
CA ARG A 533 26.50 2.72 -5.35
C ARG A 533 25.92 2.23 -6.67
N GLY A 534 25.10 3.06 -7.31
CA GLY A 534 24.36 2.67 -8.49
C GLY A 534 23.39 1.51 -8.20
N PRO A 535 23.32 0.49 -9.07
CA PRO A 535 22.50 -0.70 -8.79
C PRO A 535 23.17 -1.68 -7.82
N LEU A 536 24.42 -1.48 -7.42
CA LEU A 536 25.18 -2.42 -6.60
C LEU A 536 25.03 -2.11 -5.11
N HIS A 537 24.62 -3.12 -4.35
CA HIS A 537 24.69 -3.14 -2.90
C HIS A 537 26.05 -3.72 -2.47
N TYR A 538 26.67 -3.20 -1.42
CA TYR A 538 27.99 -3.61 -0.95
C TYR A 538 27.93 -4.27 0.43
N ALA A 539 28.68 -5.37 0.58
CA ALA A 539 28.74 -6.16 1.80
C ALA A 539 30.19 -6.53 2.17
N PHE A 540 30.43 -6.84 3.44
CA PHE A 540 31.71 -7.40 3.87
C PHE A 540 31.72 -8.89 3.52
N ASP A 541 32.49 -9.28 2.50
CA ASP A 541 32.68 -10.69 2.10
C ASP A 541 33.51 -11.40 3.17
N ILE A 542 32.86 -12.29 3.92
CA ILE A 542 33.50 -12.98 5.05
C ILE A 542 34.37 -14.12 4.48
N PRO A 543 35.68 -14.14 4.77
CA PRO A 543 36.53 -15.29 4.46
C PRO A 543 35.96 -16.58 5.05
N ARG A 544 35.95 -17.67 4.28
CA ARG A 544 35.22 -18.89 4.62
C ARG A 544 36.00 -20.17 4.37
N THR A 545 35.73 -21.20 5.15
CA THR A 545 36.06 -22.59 4.81
C THR A 545 34.90 -23.20 4.02
N SER A 546 35.20 -24.26 3.25
CA SER A 546 34.18 -25.03 2.54
C SER A 546 34.33 -26.51 2.83
N LYS A 547 33.20 -27.20 2.93
CA LYS A 547 33.12 -28.64 3.11
C LYS A 547 32.03 -29.21 2.20
N ILE A 548 32.35 -30.29 1.50
CA ILE A 548 31.37 -31.06 0.72
C ILE A 548 30.59 -31.95 1.69
N LEU A 549 29.27 -31.78 1.70
CA LEU A 549 28.34 -32.57 2.51
C LEU A 549 27.88 -33.82 1.76
N THR A 550 27.40 -33.64 0.53
CA THR A 550 27.01 -34.71 -0.38
C THR A 550 27.37 -34.34 -1.82
N GLN A 551 27.40 -35.35 -2.68
CA GLN A 551 27.71 -35.20 -4.10
C GLN A 551 26.78 -36.14 -4.88
N ASN A 552 26.17 -35.65 -5.95
CA ASN A 552 25.32 -36.47 -6.80
C ASN A 552 26.15 -37.58 -7.46
N GLY A 553 25.60 -38.80 -7.50
CA GLY A 553 26.29 -39.99 -7.99
C GLY A 553 26.47 -40.01 -9.52
N GLU A 554 25.55 -39.40 -10.26
CA GLU A 554 25.56 -39.34 -11.73
C GLU A 554 26.28 -38.09 -12.24
N GLN A 555 26.15 -36.98 -11.52
CA GLN A 555 26.82 -35.73 -11.82
C GLN A 555 27.63 -35.19 -10.62
N PRO A 556 28.91 -35.60 -10.49
CA PRO A 556 29.82 -35.19 -9.42
C PRO A 556 29.99 -33.68 -9.20
N LEU A 557 29.69 -32.86 -10.20
CA LEU A 557 29.78 -31.40 -10.08
C LEU A 557 28.64 -30.82 -9.23
N ALA A 558 27.46 -31.45 -9.26
CA ALA A 558 26.33 -31.12 -8.39
C ALA A 558 26.61 -31.64 -6.96
N LYS A 559 26.90 -30.70 -6.06
CA LYS A 559 27.38 -30.99 -4.70
C LYS A 559 26.75 -30.04 -3.70
N ASP A 560 26.53 -30.55 -2.50
CA ASP A 560 26.03 -29.76 -1.39
C ASP A 560 27.23 -29.28 -0.56
N LEU A 561 27.29 -27.97 -0.32
CA LEU A 561 28.42 -27.27 0.24
C LEU A 561 28.00 -26.56 1.53
N GLU A 562 28.77 -26.82 2.57
CA GLU A 562 28.77 -26.11 3.84
C GLU A 562 29.86 -25.04 3.83
N PHE A 563 29.51 -23.81 4.23
CA PHE A 563 30.45 -22.72 4.47
C PHE A 563 30.40 -22.23 5.91
N ASP A 564 31.57 -22.04 6.50
CA ASP A 564 31.75 -21.45 7.83
C ASP A 564 32.70 -20.26 7.75
N ALA A 565 32.40 -19.19 8.50
CA ALA A 565 33.31 -18.06 8.64
C ALA A 565 34.65 -18.53 9.24
N SER A 566 35.76 -18.17 8.57
CA SER A 566 37.12 -18.48 9.01
C SER A 566 37.80 -17.32 9.74
N THR A 567 37.15 -16.16 9.77
CA THR A 567 37.64 -14.94 10.44
C THR A 567 36.50 -14.19 11.12
N ALA A 568 36.84 -13.31 12.06
CA ALA A 568 35.88 -12.43 12.73
C ALA A 568 35.11 -11.55 11.72
N TRP A 569 33.82 -11.40 11.93
CA TRP A 569 32.85 -10.67 11.11
C TRP A 569 32.12 -9.56 11.88
N GLU A 570 32.28 -9.54 13.20
CA GLU A 570 31.57 -8.71 14.17
C GLU A 570 32.07 -7.26 14.14
N TYR A 571 31.65 -6.50 13.12
CA TYR A 571 32.11 -5.13 12.90
C TYR A 571 30.96 -4.12 12.86
N ALA A 572 31.17 -2.98 13.53
CA ALA A 572 30.48 -1.74 13.20
C ALA A 572 31.34 -0.92 12.23
N ILE A 573 30.70 -0.10 11.39
CA ILE A 573 31.39 0.78 10.43
C ILE A 573 31.15 2.26 10.73
N ASP A 574 32.10 3.10 10.33
CA ASP A 574 31.92 4.56 10.26
C ASP A 574 31.62 4.95 8.80
N PRO A 575 30.35 5.21 8.45
CA PRO A 575 29.97 5.50 7.07
C PRO A 575 30.62 6.78 6.52
N SER A 576 31.05 7.72 7.38
CA SER A 576 31.73 8.94 6.93
C SER A 576 33.10 8.69 6.30
N THR A 577 33.62 7.46 6.44
CA THR A 577 34.93 7.05 5.93
C THR A 577 34.85 6.18 4.67
N LEU A 578 33.65 5.97 4.12
CA LEU A 578 33.43 5.20 2.90
C LEU A 578 34.19 5.81 1.71
N GLN A 579 34.97 4.99 1.02
CA GLN A 579 35.68 5.37 -0.20
C GLN A 579 35.46 4.31 -1.27
N PHE A 580 34.97 4.73 -2.43
CA PHE A 580 34.80 3.87 -3.59
C PHE A 580 36.13 3.60 -4.29
N VAL A 581 36.35 2.35 -4.68
CA VAL A 581 37.54 1.88 -5.39
C VAL A 581 37.09 1.18 -6.65
N ASN A 582 37.53 1.67 -7.79
CA ASN A 582 37.31 1.06 -9.10
C ASN A 582 38.65 0.69 -9.73
N LYS A 583 38.85 -0.60 -10.03
CA LYS A 583 40.07 -1.15 -10.64
C LYS A 583 39.69 -2.11 -11.78
N PRO A 584 39.14 -1.61 -12.90
CA PRO A 584 38.74 -2.47 -14.00
C PRO A 584 39.99 -3.03 -14.70
N PRO A 585 39.93 -4.25 -15.27
CA PRO A 585 41.05 -4.83 -16.01
C PRO A 585 41.50 -3.94 -17.17
N ALA A 586 42.81 -3.81 -17.36
CA ALA A 586 43.38 -2.99 -18.43
C ALA A 586 42.98 -3.46 -19.85
N SER A 587 42.61 -4.74 -19.99
CA SER A 587 42.07 -5.31 -21.24
C SER A 587 40.64 -4.86 -21.55
N GLY A 588 39.90 -4.32 -20.57
CA GLY A 588 38.46 -4.07 -20.66
C GLY A 588 37.59 -5.33 -20.54
N THR A 589 38.19 -6.51 -20.41
CA THR A 589 37.50 -7.80 -20.24
C THR A 589 37.43 -8.16 -18.77
N LEU A 590 36.24 -8.40 -18.24
CA LEU A 590 36.02 -8.83 -16.86
C LEU A 590 36.33 -10.32 -16.68
N PRO A 591 36.70 -10.75 -15.46
CA PRO A 591 36.77 -12.17 -15.15
C PRO A 591 35.39 -12.84 -15.28
N SER A 592 35.38 -14.13 -15.64
CA SER A 592 34.16 -14.94 -15.73
C SER A 592 34.28 -16.17 -14.81
N PRO A 593 33.31 -16.42 -13.92
CA PRO A 593 32.16 -15.56 -13.59
C PRO A 593 32.62 -14.22 -12.97
N VAL A 594 31.87 -13.13 -13.17
CA VAL A 594 32.22 -11.84 -12.53
C VAL A 594 31.72 -11.76 -11.09
N PHE A 595 30.62 -12.45 -10.79
CA PHE A 595 30.00 -12.50 -9.45
C PHE A 595 30.51 -13.66 -8.59
N ASP A 596 31.84 -13.79 -8.47
CA ASP A 596 32.47 -14.68 -7.50
C ASP A 596 33.48 -13.92 -6.63
N SER A 597 33.81 -14.49 -5.48
CA SER A 597 34.58 -13.80 -4.44
C SER A 597 35.91 -13.28 -4.96
N GLY A 598 36.15 -11.98 -4.75
CA GLY A 598 37.37 -11.29 -5.17
C GLY A 598 37.51 -11.00 -6.67
N LEU A 599 36.51 -11.33 -7.49
CA LEU A 599 36.53 -11.11 -8.94
C LEU A 599 35.96 -9.76 -9.42
N PRO A 600 34.92 -9.17 -8.79
CA PRO A 600 34.44 -7.86 -9.20
C PRO A 600 35.56 -6.80 -9.17
N PRO A 601 35.63 -5.91 -10.18
CA PRO A 601 36.65 -4.85 -10.22
C PRO A 601 36.33 -3.67 -9.29
N LEU A 602 35.15 -3.67 -8.67
CA LEU A 602 34.65 -2.62 -7.79
C LEU A 602 34.68 -3.07 -6.34
N SER A 603 35.04 -2.15 -5.44
CA SER A 603 34.96 -2.35 -3.99
C SER A 603 34.77 -1.02 -3.27
N MET A 604 34.49 -1.05 -1.98
CA MET A 604 34.60 0.12 -1.10
C MET A 604 35.53 -0.16 0.07
N THR A 605 36.25 0.84 0.55
CA THR A 605 36.95 0.75 1.83
C THR A 605 36.21 1.56 2.88
N VAL A 606 36.15 1.05 4.11
CA VAL A 606 35.50 1.74 5.24
C VAL A 606 36.26 1.46 6.54
N THR A 607 36.29 2.45 7.43
CA THR A 607 36.78 2.26 8.79
C THR A 607 35.76 1.46 9.58
N ALA A 608 36.22 0.37 10.17
CA ALA A 608 35.44 -0.53 10.99
C ALA A 608 36.10 -0.71 12.36
N CYS A 609 35.31 -1.07 13.37
CA CYS A 609 35.84 -1.52 14.64
C CYS A 609 35.18 -2.84 15.06
N PRO A 610 35.93 -3.76 15.71
CA PRO A 610 35.33 -4.92 16.35
C PRO A 610 34.32 -4.50 17.42
N ILE A 611 33.22 -5.22 17.51
CA ILE A 611 32.15 -4.98 18.48
C ILE A 611 31.70 -6.28 19.13
N ASP A 612 31.00 -6.19 20.26
CA ASP A 612 30.28 -7.34 20.81
C ASP A 612 28.99 -7.55 19.99
N TRP A 613 29.02 -8.51 19.07
CA TRP A 613 27.86 -8.92 18.27
C TRP A 613 27.62 -10.43 18.46
N PRO A 614 26.55 -10.82 19.17
CA PRO A 614 26.32 -12.23 19.45
C PRO A 614 25.88 -13.01 18.20
N VAL A 615 26.23 -14.29 18.17
CA VAL A 615 25.60 -15.29 17.31
C VAL A 615 24.23 -15.62 17.89
N ALA A 616 23.18 -15.60 17.08
CA ALA A 616 21.88 -16.12 17.45
C ALA A 616 21.91 -17.66 17.35
N GLY A 617 21.69 -18.30 18.50
CA GLY A 617 21.92 -19.73 18.65
C GLY A 617 23.39 -20.11 18.40
N SER A 618 23.66 -20.90 17.35
CA SER A 618 25.03 -21.33 17.00
C SER A 618 25.41 -21.14 15.53
N THR A 619 24.54 -20.55 14.71
CA THR A 619 24.68 -20.65 13.24
C THR A 619 24.45 -19.36 12.45
N PHE A 620 23.85 -18.31 13.02
CA PHE A 620 23.59 -17.05 12.30
C PHE A 620 23.83 -15.81 13.16
N ALA A 621 24.01 -14.65 12.52
CA ALA A 621 24.19 -13.39 13.24
C ALA A 621 22.89 -13.01 13.95
N ALA A 622 22.96 -12.59 15.21
CA ALA A 622 21.81 -11.94 15.85
C ALA A 622 21.51 -10.59 15.16
N SER A 623 20.37 -9.99 15.46
CA SER A 623 20.03 -8.65 14.95
C SER A 623 21.17 -7.64 15.20
N PRO A 624 21.46 -6.74 14.24
CA PRO A 624 22.51 -5.74 14.39
C PRO A 624 22.40 -4.98 15.72
N PRO A 625 23.45 -4.91 16.56
CA PRO A 625 23.38 -4.22 17.84
C PRO A 625 23.19 -2.71 17.66
N THR A 626 22.27 -2.13 18.43
CA THR A 626 22.04 -0.67 18.45
C THR A 626 23.15 0.05 19.22
N LYS A 627 23.79 1.04 18.58
CA LYS A 627 24.84 1.89 19.18
C LYS A 627 26.00 1.08 19.82
N PRO A 628 26.65 0.19 19.06
CA PRO A 628 27.67 -0.69 19.62
C PRO A 628 28.91 0.08 20.05
N THR A 629 29.62 -0.46 21.05
CA THR A 629 30.90 0.08 21.50
C THR A 629 32.04 -0.73 20.88
N CYS A 630 33.05 -0.04 20.36
CA CYS A 630 34.25 -0.70 19.84
C CYS A 630 34.99 -1.45 20.97
N THR A 631 35.22 -2.74 20.77
CA THR A 631 35.96 -3.61 21.71
C THR A 631 37.44 -3.73 21.36
N GLY A 632 37.83 -3.31 20.16
CA GLY A 632 39.21 -3.37 19.66
C GLY A 632 39.63 -2.14 18.85
N ALA A 633 40.85 -2.20 18.30
CA ALA A 633 41.38 -1.14 17.44
C ALA A 633 40.57 -1.01 16.15
N GLN A 634 40.37 0.22 15.69
CA GLN A 634 39.79 0.50 14.39
C GLN A 634 40.72 -0.01 13.28
N LYS A 635 40.14 -0.53 12.20
CA LYS A 635 40.84 -1.00 11.01
C LYS A 635 40.04 -0.66 9.77
N THR A 636 40.70 -0.59 8.62
CA THR A 636 40.02 -0.51 7.33
C THR A 636 39.61 -1.90 6.88
N ILE A 637 38.35 -2.08 6.51
CA ILE A 637 37.85 -3.27 5.82
C ILE A 637 37.45 -2.92 4.39
N THR A 638 37.35 -3.95 3.54
CA THR A 638 36.88 -3.83 2.16
C THR A 638 35.47 -4.41 2.05
N LEU A 639 34.57 -3.68 1.41
CA LEU A 639 33.23 -4.12 1.03
C LEU A 639 33.24 -4.46 -0.46
N THR A 640 32.60 -5.56 -0.81
CA THR A 640 32.51 -6.15 -2.15
C THR A 640 31.05 -6.09 -2.61
N PRO A 641 30.76 -5.98 -3.92
CA PRO A 641 29.39 -6.12 -4.43
C PRO A 641 28.72 -7.39 -3.88
N TYR A 642 27.51 -7.23 -3.33
CA TYR A 642 26.78 -8.25 -2.57
C TYR A 642 26.62 -9.55 -3.35
N GLY A 643 26.33 -9.46 -4.65
CA GLY A 643 26.16 -10.62 -5.53
C GLY A 643 27.37 -11.56 -5.61
N ALA A 644 28.58 -11.06 -5.35
CA ALA A 644 29.80 -11.86 -5.35
C ALA A 644 30.12 -12.53 -4.00
N THR A 645 29.37 -12.19 -2.94
CA THR A 645 29.58 -12.73 -1.60
C THR A 645 28.80 -14.03 -1.41
N LYS A 646 29.32 -14.95 -0.58
CA LYS A 646 28.59 -16.17 -0.16
C LYS A 646 28.37 -16.20 1.36
N LEU A 647 29.35 -15.73 2.13
CA LEU A 647 29.16 -15.32 3.51
C LEU A 647 29.37 -13.81 3.61
N ARG A 648 28.51 -13.11 4.32
CA ARG A 648 28.38 -11.65 4.19
C ARG A 648 27.82 -10.96 5.42
N ILE A 649 28.26 -9.73 5.66
CA ILE A 649 27.49 -8.71 6.40
C ILE A 649 27.08 -7.63 5.40
N GLY A 650 25.77 -7.53 5.12
CA GLY A 650 25.19 -6.52 4.23
C GLY A 650 24.46 -5.39 4.98
N GLU A 651 24.09 -5.61 6.25
CA GLU A 651 23.53 -4.58 7.14
C GLU A 651 24.45 -4.39 8.34
N PHE A 652 24.99 -3.17 8.49
CA PHE A 652 26.03 -2.85 9.45
C PHE A 652 25.53 -1.98 10.60
N PRO A 653 25.86 -2.32 11.86
CA PRO A 653 25.86 -1.36 12.95
C PRO A 653 26.79 -0.18 12.65
N VAL A 654 26.46 1.00 13.17
CA VAL A 654 27.26 2.22 12.95
C VAL A 654 27.91 2.75 14.22
N PHE A 655 29.10 3.34 14.07
CA PHE A 655 29.76 4.11 15.12
C PHE A 655 30.41 5.37 14.53
N THR A 656 30.80 6.33 15.37
CA THR A 656 31.56 7.52 14.96
C THR A 656 33.02 7.37 15.36
N ALA A 657 33.95 7.39 14.40
CA ALA A 657 35.36 7.37 14.70
C ALA A 657 35.78 8.67 15.41
N LYS A 658 36.54 8.55 16.50
CA LYS A 658 37.15 9.72 17.15
C LYS A 658 38.15 10.37 16.19
N SER A 659 37.85 11.57 15.72
CA SER A 659 38.81 12.38 14.95
C SER A 659 40.04 12.65 15.81
N TRP A 660 41.17 12.06 15.46
CA TRP A 660 42.45 12.37 16.09
C TRP A 660 42.88 13.77 15.63
N CYS A 661 42.66 14.77 16.48
CA CYS A 661 43.16 16.12 16.31
C CYS A 661 44.69 16.08 16.12
N HIS A 662 45.14 16.27 14.89
CA HIS A 662 46.56 16.46 14.55
C HIS A 662 47.05 17.81 15.08
N LYS A 663 47.46 17.86 16.35
CA LYS A 663 48.42 18.84 16.85
C LYS A 663 49.36 18.19 17.87
N CYS A 664 50.31 17.43 17.35
CA CYS A 664 51.58 17.19 18.03
C CYS A 664 52.71 17.47 17.03
N SER A 665 53.26 18.69 17.08
CA SER A 665 54.64 18.90 16.66
C SER A 665 55.33 19.95 17.54
N ALA A 666 56.46 19.52 18.10
CA ALA A 666 57.62 20.31 18.50
C ALA A 666 57.53 21.21 19.74
N SER A 667 58.18 20.70 20.79
CA SER A 667 58.93 21.42 21.82
C SER A 667 59.82 22.55 21.26
N LEU A 668 59.89 23.70 21.95
CA LEU A 668 61.12 24.43 22.31
C LEU A 668 60.82 25.83 22.91
N LEU A 669 61.65 26.23 23.89
CA LEU A 669 61.87 27.57 24.48
C LEU A 669 60.84 28.03 25.55
N SER A 670 61.14 28.01 26.85
CA SER A 670 62.10 28.78 27.69
C SER A 670 61.48 30.02 28.36
N GLU A 671 61.39 29.93 29.68
CA GLU A 671 61.46 30.98 30.72
C GLU A 671 60.24 31.82 31.17
N PRO A 672 60.25 32.30 32.45
CA PRO A 672 59.07 32.60 33.26
C PRO A 672 58.99 34.06 33.79
N CYS A 673 57.79 34.55 34.16
CA CYS A 673 57.59 35.74 35.02
C CYS A 673 56.15 35.71 35.60
N ALA A 674 55.91 35.47 36.89
CA ALA A 674 56.10 36.33 38.06
C ALA A 674 55.11 37.51 38.19
N LYS A 675 54.17 37.36 39.14
CA LYS A 675 53.63 38.32 40.14
C LYS A 675 53.10 39.70 39.70
N LEU A 676 51.90 40.04 40.23
CA LEU A 676 51.54 41.25 41.02
C LEU A 676 50.01 41.19 41.29
N ARG A 677 49.54 40.87 42.52
CA ARG A 677 49.23 41.73 43.70
C ARG A 677 47.97 42.62 43.60
N GLU A 678 46.95 42.18 44.36
CA GLU A 678 46.24 42.87 45.46
C GLU A 678 45.76 44.32 45.29
N ASN A 679 44.44 44.54 45.50
CA ASN A 679 43.93 45.44 46.55
C ASN A 679 42.41 45.22 46.85
N SER A 680 42.13 44.96 48.12
CA SER A 680 40.82 44.93 48.85
C SER A 680 40.38 46.40 49.19
N PRO A 681 39.20 46.75 49.81
CA PRO A 681 38.40 45.98 50.78
C PRO A 681 36.83 46.10 50.79
N HIS A 682 36.23 45.02 51.33
CA HIS A 682 35.00 44.82 52.14
C HIS A 682 34.23 46.01 52.79
N PRO A 683 33.05 45.80 53.46
CA PRO A 683 32.02 44.74 53.41
C PRO A 683 30.55 45.26 53.49
N GLY A 684 29.54 44.41 53.24
CA GLY A 684 28.20 44.64 53.83
C GLY A 684 26.99 43.97 53.19
N VAL A 685 26.62 42.80 53.75
CA VAL A 685 25.23 42.40 54.08
C VAL A 685 24.34 41.74 52.99
N VAL A 686 24.25 40.41 53.13
CA VAL A 686 23.05 39.53 53.15
C VAL A 686 22.45 39.09 51.79
N LEU A 687 22.62 37.81 51.37
CA LEU A 687 21.99 36.54 51.80
C LEU A 687 20.70 36.24 51.00
N ALA A 688 20.81 35.30 50.05
CA ALA A 688 19.82 34.26 49.66
C ALA A 688 19.86 33.98 48.14
N MET A 689 20.77 33.08 47.68
CA MET A 689 20.62 32.26 46.46
C MET A 689 21.86 31.36 46.26
N ALA A 690 22.19 30.54 47.27
CA ALA A 690 23.22 29.51 47.15
C ALA A 690 22.98 28.39 48.16
N PHE A 691 21.92 27.60 47.90
CA PHE A 691 21.61 26.41 48.67
C PHE A 691 20.78 25.50 47.75
N PHE A 692 21.40 24.80 46.79
CA PHE A 692 20.79 23.61 46.15
C PHE A 692 21.70 22.75 45.25
N PHE A 693 23.01 23.02 45.11
CA PHE A 693 23.83 22.27 44.13
C PHE A 693 24.91 21.32 44.67
N LEU A 694 25.03 21.08 45.99
CA LEU A 694 26.17 20.29 46.51
C LEU A 694 25.85 19.36 47.71
N ILE A 695 24.68 18.70 47.73
CA ILE A 695 24.41 17.56 48.62
C ILE A 695 23.58 16.51 47.87
N ALA A 696 24.19 15.75 46.95
CA ALA A 696 23.58 14.54 46.37
C ALA A 696 24.61 13.58 45.75
N LEU A 697 25.83 13.54 46.28
CA LEU A 697 26.78 12.47 46.01
C LEU A 697 27.39 12.04 47.35
N PHE A 698 27.35 10.73 47.61
CA PHE A 698 27.79 10.04 48.83
C PHE A 698 26.82 10.06 50.01
N ILE A 699 25.85 9.13 50.01
CA ILE A 699 25.65 8.14 51.09
C ILE A 699 24.79 6.99 50.51
N CYS A 700 25.12 5.76 50.92
CA CYS A 700 24.44 4.47 50.69
C CYS A 700 24.71 3.69 49.39
N VAL A 701 25.87 3.01 49.39
CA VAL A 701 26.01 1.63 48.92
C VAL A 701 25.77 0.70 50.14
N ILE A 702 25.10 -0.44 49.91
CA ILE A 702 24.75 -1.57 50.83
C ILE A 702 23.40 -1.33 51.56
N SER A 703 22.30 -2.08 51.38
CA SER A 703 22.12 -3.53 51.17
C SER A 703 20.72 -3.90 50.64
N SER A 704 20.70 -4.81 49.64
CA SER A 704 19.79 -5.95 49.41
C SER A 704 18.27 -5.78 49.21
N ASN A 705 17.85 -6.20 48.00
CA ASN A 705 16.65 -6.99 47.66
C ASN A 705 15.25 -6.35 47.78
N ILE A 706 14.82 -5.62 46.74
CA ILE A 706 13.43 -5.65 46.26
C ILE A 706 13.45 -5.60 44.73
N ARG A 707 12.86 -6.64 44.08
CA ARG A 707 12.58 -6.67 42.65
C ARG A 707 11.64 -5.51 42.29
N TRP A 708 12.03 -4.65 41.36
CA TRP A 708 11.10 -3.74 40.68
C TRP A 708 10.79 -4.31 39.30
N SER A 709 9.52 -4.64 39.13
CA SER A 709 8.84 -4.98 37.89
C SER A 709 8.95 -3.86 36.85
N ASN A 710 9.01 -4.26 35.58
CA ASN A 710 8.81 -3.50 34.35
C ASN A 710 8.19 -2.10 34.54
N GLY A 711 8.96 -1.04 34.28
CA GLY A 711 8.46 0.33 34.20
C GLY A 711 8.11 0.68 32.76
N LEU A 712 6.81 0.85 32.49
CA LEU A 712 6.25 1.51 31.31
C LEU A 712 6.76 2.96 31.21
N PRO A 713 6.80 3.57 30.00
CA PRO A 713 7.15 4.98 29.85
C PRO A 713 6.16 5.87 30.62
N LEU A 714 6.66 6.90 31.31
CA LEU A 714 5.80 7.90 31.96
C LEU A 714 5.12 8.75 30.88
N GLY A 715 3.79 8.64 30.76
CA GLY A 715 2.97 9.44 29.84
C GLY A 715 2.94 10.94 30.18
N PRO A 716 2.33 11.78 29.31
CA PRO A 716 2.21 13.23 29.52
C PRO A 716 1.49 13.57 30.82
N ALA A 717 1.86 14.71 31.42
CA ALA A 717 1.27 15.18 32.67
C ALA A 717 -0.21 15.53 32.48
N ARG A 718 -1.08 14.84 33.21
CA ARG A 718 -2.53 15.01 33.16
C ARG A 718 -3.00 16.13 34.09
N ILE A 719 -3.92 16.96 33.60
CA ILE A 719 -4.53 18.05 34.35
C ILE A 719 -5.96 17.63 34.71
N THR A 720 -6.32 17.75 35.99
CA THR A 720 -7.66 17.41 36.48
C THR A 720 -8.26 18.59 37.24
N GLN A 721 -9.54 18.90 36.97
CA GLN A 721 -10.31 19.92 37.67
C GLN A 721 -11.70 19.37 37.98
N THR A 722 -12.14 19.47 39.23
CA THR A 722 -13.50 19.15 39.66
C THR A 722 -14.38 20.39 39.56
N SER A 723 -15.64 20.22 39.15
CA SER A 723 -16.62 21.32 39.12
C SER A 723 -16.83 21.92 40.51
N ALA A 724 -16.98 23.23 40.55
CA ALA A 724 -17.33 23.94 41.78
C ALA A 724 -18.84 23.95 42.04
N ASN A 725 -19.65 23.75 40.99
CA ASN A 725 -21.10 23.94 41.01
C ASN A 725 -21.87 22.63 40.89
N LEU A 726 -21.29 21.61 40.25
CA LEU A 726 -21.94 20.33 39.97
C LEU A 726 -21.24 19.19 40.72
N PRO A 727 -21.97 18.37 41.51
CA PRO A 727 -21.40 17.22 42.20
C PRO A 727 -21.08 16.09 41.21
N ASP A 728 -20.02 15.33 41.48
CA ASP A 728 -19.56 14.19 40.65
C ASP A 728 -19.27 14.55 39.18
N VAL A 729 -18.97 15.83 38.93
CA VAL A 729 -18.56 16.35 37.61
C VAL A 729 -17.12 16.84 37.69
N ASP A 730 -16.29 16.37 36.76
CA ASP A 730 -14.88 16.73 36.65
C ASP A 730 -14.41 16.67 35.19
N ILE A 731 -13.27 17.27 34.92
CA ILE A 731 -12.56 17.16 33.64
C ILE A 731 -11.12 16.71 33.90
N SER A 732 -10.62 15.85 33.03
CA SER A 732 -9.26 15.32 33.09
C SER A 732 -8.69 15.21 31.68
N TYR A 733 -7.62 15.94 31.37
CA TYR A 733 -7.09 16.02 30.00
C TYR A 733 -5.58 16.14 29.94
N VAL A 734 -5.04 15.91 28.75
CA VAL A 734 -3.65 16.21 28.37
C VAL A 734 -3.64 17.38 27.39
N ASN A 735 -2.60 18.22 27.47
CA ASN A 735 -2.40 19.32 26.54
C ASN A 735 -1.39 18.94 25.48
N ASN A 736 -1.70 19.28 24.23
CA ASN A 736 -0.81 19.19 23.08
C ASN A 736 -0.11 17.83 22.98
N SER A 737 -0.91 16.78 22.77
CA SER A 737 -0.42 15.41 22.56
C SER A 737 0.57 15.30 21.39
N GLY A 738 0.53 16.25 20.45
CA GLY A 738 1.32 16.22 19.21
C GLY A 738 0.76 15.26 18.18
N ILE A 739 -0.45 14.75 18.41
CA ILE A 739 -1.17 13.80 17.56
C ILE A 739 -2.15 14.57 16.67
N CYS A 740 -2.21 14.23 15.39
CA CYS A 740 -3.08 14.85 14.39
C CYS A 740 -2.76 16.33 14.06
N GLU A 741 -2.98 17.25 14.99
CA GLU A 741 -2.66 18.68 14.79
C GLU A 741 -1.21 18.99 15.19
N THR A 742 -0.41 19.39 14.20
CA THR A 742 1.03 19.65 14.33
C THR A 742 1.43 21.07 13.91
N THR A 743 0.45 21.91 13.55
CA THR A 743 0.67 23.31 13.16
C THR A 743 1.24 24.12 14.33
N PRO A 744 2.40 24.78 14.18
CA PRO A 744 3.00 25.55 15.25
C PRO A 744 2.07 26.64 15.80
N GLY A 745 1.84 26.62 17.11
CA GLY A 745 1.02 27.62 17.80
C GLY A 745 -0.46 27.28 17.88
N VAL A 746 -0.92 26.18 17.28
CA VAL A 746 -2.28 25.66 17.44
C VAL A 746 -2.32 24.69 18.61
N GLN A 747 -3.20 24.93 19.57
CA GLN A 747 -3.34 24.04 20.73
C GLN A 747 -4.39 22.96 20.49
N GLN A 748 -4.16 21.81 21.11
CA GLN A 748 -5.12 20.72 21.18
C GLN A 748 -5.22 20.16 22.60
N MET A 749 -6.39 19.63 22.95
CA MET A 749 -6.66 19.05 24.26
C MET A 749 -7.51 17.80 24.08
N SER A 750 -7.14 16.70 24.73
CA SER A 750 -7.90 15.44 24.69
C SER A 750 -8.01 14.83 26.07
N GLY A 751 -9.15 14.23 26.37
CA GLY A 751 -9.40 13.66 27.70
C GLY A 751 -10.85 13.34 27.98
N TYR A 752 -11.18 13.30 29.27
CA TYR A 752 -12.49 12.89 29.77
C TYR A 752 -13.19 14.03 30.52
N ILE A 753 -14.50 14.13 30.30
CA ILE A 753 -15.42 14.91 31.14
C ILE A 753 -16.30 13.90 31.87
N SER A 754 -16.15 13.82 33.19
CA SER A 754 -17.05 13.08 34.06
C SER A 754 -18.34 13.88 34.18
N VAL A 755 -19.46 13.33 33.72
CA VAL A 755 -20.80 13.95 33.72
C VAL A 755 -21.71 13.34 34.80
N GLY A 756 -21.11 12.65 35.76
CA GLY A 756 -21.75 11.94 36.84
C GLY A 756 -20.86 10.84 37.41
N LYS A 757 -21.35 10.15 38.44
CA LYS A 757 -20.59 9.11 39.11
C LYS A 757 -20.27 7.95 38.17
N ASN A 758 -18.98 7.77 37.84
CA ASN A 758 -18.49 6.76 36.91
C ASN A 758 -19.11 6.92 35.51
N MET A 759 -19.30 8.16 35.04
CA MET A 759 -19.88 8.48 33.73
C MET A 759 -18.92 9.39 32.97
N ASN A 760 -18.02 8.84 32.16
CA ASN A 760 -16.90 9.60 31.58
C ASN A 760 -17.07 9.70 30.06
N MET A 761 -17.24 10.92 29.55
CA MET A 761 -17.31 11.18 28.11
C MET A 761 -15.97 11.65 27.58
N TRP A 762 -15.51 11.06 26.49
CA TRP A 762 -14.31 11.49 25.80
C TRP A 762 -14.56 12.75 24.97
N PHE A 763 -13.58 13.65 24.96
CA PHE A 763 -13.55 14.80 24.06
C PHE A 763 -12.16 14.98 23.45
N TRP A 764 -12.14 15.55 22.24
CA TRP A 764 -10.93 16.06 21.62
C TRP A 764 -11.19 17.44 21.01
N PHE A 765 -10.41 18.42 21.45
CA PHE A 765 -10.50 19.82 21.08
C PHE A 765 -9.27 20.28 20.29
N PHE A 766 -9.49 21.13 19.30
CA PHE A 766 -8.46 21.80 18.51
C PHE A 766 -8.79 23.29 18.35
N GLU A 767 -7.83 24.16 18.64
CA GLU A 767 -7.95 25.58 18.37
C GLU A 767 -8.03 25.87 16.87
N ALA A 768 -8.68 26.98 16.52
CA ALA A 768 -8.66 27.45 15.14
C ALA A 768 -7.21 27.82 14.74
N ARG A 769 -6.76 27.40 13.56
CA ARG A 769 -5.47 27.78 12.99
C ARG A 769 -5.40 29.29 12.73
N ASN A 770 -6.54 29.90 12.44
CA ASN A 770 -6.65 31.33 12.16
C ASN A 770 -7.47 32.05 13.24
N SER A 771 -6.78 32.91 13.99
CA SER A 771 -7.39 33.79 15.01
C SER A 771 -8.27 33.03 16.03
N PRO A 772 -7.72 32.02 16.75
CA PRO A 772 -8.48 31.16 17.67
C PRO A 772 -9.25 31.93 18.75
N GLU A 773 -8.72 33.06 19.19
CA GLU A 773 -9.34 33.93 20.19
C GLU A 773 -10.61 34.66 19.69
N THR A 774 -10.84 34.69 18.37
CA THR A 774 -12.00 35.34 17.73
C THR A 774 -12.85 34.42 16.87
N ALA A 775 -12.34 33.24 16.53
CA ALA A 775 -13.05 32.25 15.74
C ALA A 775 -14.30 31.72 16.47
N PRO A 776 -15.32 31.23 15.73
CA PRO A 776 -16.43 30.47 16.31
C PRO A 776 -15.96 29.25 17.11
N PHE A 777 -16.86 28.69 17.90
CA PHE A 777 -16.68 27.41 18.58
C PHE A 777 -17.70 26.42 18.00
N THR A 778 -17.23 25.30 17.48
CA THR A 778 -18.08 24.32 16.79
C THR A 778 -17.96 22.97 17.47
N LEU A 779 -19.10 22.40 17.86
CA LEU A 779 -19.23 21.01 18.24
C LEU A 779 -19.58 20.19 17.01
N TRP A 780 -18.89 19.07 16.80
CA TRP A 780 -19.27 18.05 15.81
C TRP A 780 -19.66 16.75 16.51
N LEU A 781 -20.83 16.20 16.16
CA LEU A 781 -21.31 14.89 16.62
C LEU A 781 -21.68 13.99 15.44
N ASN A 782 -21.01 12.86 15.28
CA ASN A 782 -21.44 11.84 14.32
C ASN A 782 -22.70 11.10 14.82
N GLY A 783 -23.39 10.46 13.88
CA GLY A 783 -24.60 9.67 14.10
C GLY A 783 -24.37 8.17 13.89
N GLY A 784 -25.43 7.38 13.78
CA GLY A 784 -25.48 6.01 14.31
C GLY A 784 -25.57 6.10 15.83
N PRO A 785 -26.69 5.71 16.48
CA PRO A 785 -26.82 5.95 17.91
C PRO A 785 -25.73 5.15 18.64
N GLY A 786 -24.71 5.83 19.16
CA GLY A 786 -23.53 5.16 19.72
C GLY A 786 -22.26 5.15 18.88
N CYS A 787 -22.18 5.86 17.76
CA CYS A 787 -20.94 5.99 16.99
C CYS A 787 -20.12 7.21 17.41
N SER A 788 -18.80 7.05 17.28
CA SER A 788 -17.80 8.01 17.76
C SER A 788 -17.70 9.25 16.88
N SER A 789 -17.51 10.41 17.50
CA SER A 789 -17.23 11.66 16.76
C SER A 789 -15.79 11.73 16.25
N MET A 790 -14.99 10.68 16.46
CA MET A 790 -13.67 10.56 15.85
C MET A 790 -13.77 10.23 14.35
N ILE A 791 -14.92 9.71 13.87
CA ILE A 791 -15.27 9.61 12.44
C ILE A 791 -15.08 10.99 11.78
N GLY A 792 -15.81 11.99 12.27
CA GLY A 792 -15.73 13.34 11.73
C GLY A 792 -14.38 14.04 11.95
N LEU A 793 -13.64 13.65 12.99
CA LEU A 793 -12.30 14.16 13.24
C LEU A 793 -11.31 13.65 12.18
N PHE A 794 -11.33 12.35 11.86
CA PHE A 794 -10.27 11.72 11.07
C PHE A 794 -10.61 11.43 9.61
N GLN A 795 -11.89 11.28 9.26
CA GLN A 795 -12.34 11.05 7.88
C GLN A 795 -12.84 12.34 7.20
N GLU A 796 -13.45 13.24 7.97
CA GLU A 796 -14.20 14.37 7.42
C GLU A 796 -13.49 15.73 7.58
N ASN A 797 -13.75 16.40 8.70
CA ASN A 797 -13.55 17.85 8.86
C ASN A 797 -12.50 18.21 9.93
N GLY A 798 -11.91 17.23 10.61
CA GLY A 798 -10.85 17.44 11.58
C GLY A 798 -9.45 17.69 10.99
N PRO A 799 -8.47 17.93 11.87
CA PRO A 799 -7.21 18.61 11.50
C PRO A 799 -6.23 17.75 10.70
N CYS A 800 -6.42 16.44 10.65
CA CYS A 800 -5.57 15.51 9.92
C CYS A 800 -6.36 14.34 9.35
N HIS A 801 -5.76 13.67 8.37
CA HIS A 801 -6.15 12.35 7.90
C HIS A 801 -5.18 11.32 8.45
N VAL A 802 -5.68 10.14 8.81
CA VAL A 802 -4.82 8.99 9.10
C VAL A 802 -4.54 8.26 7.80
N ASN A 803 -3.27 8.07 7.47
CA ASN A 803 -2.86 7.33 6.29
C ASN A 803 -2.82 5.82 6.59
N ALA A 804 -2.80 5.01 5.54
CA ALA A 804 -2.68 3.57 5.60
C ALA A 804 -1.48 3.04 6.42
N ASP A 805 -0.37 3.77 6.49
CA ASP A 805 0.81 3.43 7.30
C ASP A 805 0.66 3.83 8.79
N LEU A 806 -0.55 4.22 9.20
CA LEU A 806 -0.90 4.72 10.53
C LEU A 806 -0.10 5.96 10.95
N THR A 807 0.36 6.75 9.97
CA THR A 807 0.84 8.11 10.20
C THR A 807 -0.28 9.13 9.95
N THR A 808 -0.09 10.39 10.33
CA THR A 808 -1.08 11.45 10.09
C THR A 808 -0.56 12.47 9.08
N THR A 809 -1.42 12.92 8.18
CA THR A 809 -1.17 14.07 7.29
C THR A 809 -2.12 15.20 7.64
N ILE A 810 -1.63 16.44 7.67
CA ILE A 810 -2.49 17.60 7.96
C ILE A 810 -3.58 17.72 6.89
N ASN A 811 -4.83 17.83 7.33
CA ASN A 811 -5.98 18.06 6.47
C ASN A 811 -5.99 19.55 6.05
N PRO A 812 -5.71 19.87 4.76
CA PRO A 812 -5.72 21.25 4.30
C PRO A 812 -7.13 21.86 4.28
N TYR A 813 -8.17 21.01 4.29
CA TYR A 813 -9.57 21.42 4.27
C TYR A 813 -10.25 21.35 5.65
N SER A 814 -9.47 21.19 6.72
CA SER A 814 -10.03 21.10 8.06
C SER A 814 -10.85 22.33 8.43
N TRP A 815 -11.96 22.12 9.14
CA TRP A 815 -12.77 23.19 9.69
C TRP A 815 -12.06 23.94 10.82
N ASN A 816 -11.04 23.33 11.42
CA ASN A 816 -10.18 24.04 12.36
C ASN A 816 -9.33 25.13 11.68
N ASN A 817 -9.34 25.26 10.35
CA ASN A 817 -8.84 26.46 9.69
C ASN A 817 -9.64 27.72 10.09
N LEU A 818 -10.92 27.60 10.45
CA LEU A 818 -11.84 28.73 10.64
C LEU A 818 -12.59 28.73 11.98
N SER A 819 -12.72 27.58 12.64
CA SER A 819 -13.41 27.44 13.92
C SER A 819 -12.53 26.74 14.96
N ASN A 820 -12.75 27.03 16.23
CA ASN A 820 -12.31 26.13 17.29
C ASN A 820 -13.22 24.90 17.25
N MET A 821 -12.66 23.70 17.14
CA MET A 821 -13.41 22.45 16.91
C MET A 821 -13.36 21.56 18.15
N ILE A 822 -14.50 21.04 18.58
CA ILE A 822 -14.60 19.99 19.61
C ILE A 822 -15.41 18.81 19.09
N TYR A 823 -14.87 17.60 19.31
CA TYR A 823 -15.50 16.33 19.01
C TYR A 823 -15.76 15.60 20.33
N ILE A 824 -16.94 15.00 20.50
CA ILE A 824 -17.33 14.31 21.73
C ILE A 824 -17.89 12.93 21.40
N ASP A 825 -17.36 11.89 22.05
CA ASP A 825 -17.93 10.54 21.94
C ASP A 825 -19.12 10.43 22.88
N GLN A 826 -20.34 10.44 22.33
CA GLN A 826 -21.57 10.35 23.10
C GLN A 826 -22.54 9.37 22.43
N PRO A 827 -23.32 8.60 23.20
CA PRO A 827 -23.38 8.52 24.66
C PRO A 827 -22.22 7.74 25.29
N ILE A 828 -22.27 7.53 26.62
CA ILE A 828 -21.26 6.78 27.37
C ILE A 828 -21.14 5.35 26.80
N GLY A 829 -19.91 4.86 26.62
CA GLY A 829 -19.64 3.57 26.00
C GLY A 829 -19.26 3.66 24.53
N THR A 830 -19.48 4.80 23.89
CA THR A 830 -19.07 5.14 22.51
C THR A 830 -17.60 5.55 22.44
N GLY A 831 -16.86 5.16 21.39
CA GLY A 831 -15.50 5.62 21.16
C GLY A 831 -14.57 5.32 22.33
N PHE A 832 -14.02 6.36 22.94
CA PHE A 832 -13.24 6.25 24.19
C PHE A 832 -14.06 6.47 25.47
N SER A 833 -15.32 6.89 25.38
CA SER A 833 -16.20 7.12 26.54
C SER A 833 -16.48 5.83 27.30
N TYR A 834 -16.48 5.88 28.63
CA TYR A 834 -16.62 4.68 29.46
C TYR A 834 -17.31 4.93 30.79
N GLY A 835 -17.89 3.87 31.34
CA GLY A 835 -18.48 3.87 32.67
C GLY A 835 -19.89 3.31 32.71
N THR A 836 -20.70 3.84 33.61
CA THR A 836 -22.11 3.50 33.78
C THR A 836 -22.93 4.24 32.75
N ASP A 837 -23.38 3.54 31.71
CA ASP A 837 -24.30 4.11 30.75
C ASP A 837 -25.76 3.92 31.20
N THR A 838 -26.51 5.01 31.20
CA THR A 838 -27.95 5.05 31.48
C THR A 838 -28.75 5.67 30.34
N VAL A 839 -28.09 6.01 29.24
CA VAL A 839 -28.69 6.65 28.07
C VAL A 839 -29.32 5.58 27.19
N ASN A 840 -30.56 5.79 26.75
CA ASN A 840 -31.28 4.84 25.89
C ASN A 840 -32.18 5.50 24.85
N SER A 841 -32.04 6.81 24.69
CA SER A 841 -32.81 7.65 23.77
C SER A 841 -32.09 8.98 23.59
N THR A 842 -32.38 9.65 22.48
CA THR A 842 -31.87 10.98 22.15
C THR A 842 -32.17 11.98 23.28
N GLU A 843 -33.39 11.97 23.82
CA GLU A 843 -33.76 12.86 24.94
C GLU A 843 -32.94 12.59 26.21
N SER A 844 -32.64 11.32 26.50
CA SER A 844 -31.83 10.97 27.68
C SER A 844 -30.34 11.29 27.52
N ALA A 845 -29.86 11.50 26.29
CA ALA A 845 -28.48 11.85 25.99
C ALA A 845 -28.20 13.35 26.19
N ALA A 846 -29.16 14.22 25.83
CA ALA A 846 -29.01 15.68 25.86
C ALA A 846 -28.50 16.25 27.22
N PRO A 847 -28.98 15.78 28.40
CA PRO A 847 -28.50 16.28 29.69
C PRO A 847 -27.01 16.08 29.93
N PHE A 848 -26.43 14.99 29.41
CA PHE A 848 -25.02 14.67 29.62
C PHE A 848 -24.12 15.54 28.77
N VAL A 849 -24.49 15.81 27.52
CA VAL A 849 -23.76 16.76 26.67
C VAL A 849 -23.90 18.19 27.20
N TRP A 850 -25.08 18.59 27.68
CA TRP A 850 -25.25 19.88 28.38
C TRP A 850 -24.33 19.98 29.60
N THR A 851 -24.30 18.95 30.45
CA THR A 851 -23.44 18.88 31.64
C THR A 851 -21.96 18.98 31.28
N ALA A 852 -21.56 18.36 30.16
CA ALA A 852 -20.19 18.44 29.70
C ALA A 852 -19.78 19.87 29.33
N PHE A 853 -20.67 20.63 28.68
CA PHE A 853 -20.44 22.04 28.37
C PHE A 853 -20.42 22.93 29.62
N GLN A 854 -21.24 22.64 30.64
CA GLN A 854 -21.12 23.32 31.94
C GLN A 854 -19.71 23.13 32.52
N MET A 855 -19.21 21.89 32.52
CA MET A 855 -17.84 21.61 33.00
C MET A 855 -16.78 22.27 32.12
N LEU A 856 -16.92 22.25 30.79
CA LEU A 856 -15.98 22.92 29.89
C LEU A 856 -15.88 24.41 30.25
N PHE A 857 -16.99 25.15 30.27
CA PHE A 857 -16.95 26.59 30.53
C PHE A 857 -16.55 26.97 31.96
N GLU A 858 -16.67 26.08 32.93
CA GLU A 858 -16.08 26.26 34.27
C GLU A 858 -14.54 26.18 34.30
N THR A 859 -13.91 25.65 33.24
CA THR A 859 -12.45 25.52 33.18
C THR A 859 -11.79 26.76 32.61
N THR A 860 -10.66 27.13 33.19
CA THR A 860 -9.89 28.31 32.73
C THR A 860 -9.46 28.24 31.26
N GLN A 861 -9.30 27.03 30.70
CA GLN A 861 -8.91 26.85 29.29
C GLN A 861 -10.05 27.14 28.32
N PHE A 862 -11.29 26.77 28.69
CA PHE A 862 -12.45 26.90 27.80
C PHE A 862 -13.35 28.09 28.12
N ALA A 863 -13.24 28.72 29.30
CA ALA A 863 -14.00 29.91 29.67
C ALA A 863 -13.87 31.07 28.64
N LYS A 864 -12.73 31.16 27.94
CA LYS A 864 -12.53 32.14 26.87
C LYS A 864 -13.47 31.95 25.66
N PHE A 865 -13.97 30.73 25.45
CA PHE A 865 -14.84 30.38 24.33
C PHE A 865 -16.33 30.60 24.60
N GLU A 866 -16.73 30.78 25.86
CA GLU A 866 -18.14 31.00 26.27
C GLU A 866 -18.81 32.16 25.50
N SER A 867 -18.03 33.20 25.20
CA SER A 867 -18.49 34.40 24.48
C SER A 867 -18.47 34.29 22.94
N ARG A 868 -18.16 33.12 22.37
CA ARG A 868 -18.05 32.92 20.91
C ARG A 868 -19.39 32.56 20.28
N GLU A 869 -19.50 32.74 18.96
CA GLU A 869 -20.57 32.14 18.18
C GLU A 869 -20.46 30.61 18.31
N PHE A 870 -21.50 29.96 18.85
CA PHE A 870 -21.51 28.52 19.05
C PHE A 870 -22.30 27.83 17.92
N ILE A 871 -21.62 26.97 17.17
CA ILE A 871 -22.20 26.16 16.09
C ILE A 871 -22.36 24.73 16.60
N PHE A 872 -23.58 24.21 16.51
CA PHE A 872 -23.88 22.82 16.82
C PHE A 872 -23.99 22.07 15.50
N ALA A 873 -23.02 21.21 15.19
CA ALA A 873 -22.99 20.43 13.96
C ALA A 873 -23.15 18.94 14.25
N THR A 874 -23.96 18.26 13.45
CA THR A 874 -24.21 16.82 13.58
C THR A 874 -24.30 16.12 12.22
N GLU A 875 -24.19 14.80 12.22
CA GLU A 875 -24.30 13.97 11.01
C GLU A 875 -25.19 12.74 11.21
N SER A 876 -25.85 12.24 10.15
CA SER A 876 -26.54 10.93 10.15
C SER A 876 -27.67 10.90 11.20
N TYR A 877 -27.70 9.90 12.09
CA TYR A 877 -28.56 9.89 13.29
C TYR A 877 -28.50 11.20 14.10
N GLY A 878 -27.44 11.99 13.94
CA GLY A 878 -27.31 13.36 14.42
C GLY A 878 -28.47 14.29 14.02
N GLY A 879 -29.29 13.94 13.04
CA GLY A 879 -30.58 14.59 12.78
C GLY A 879 -31.60 14.46 13.92
N HIS A 880 -31.44 13.46 14.80
CA HIS A 880 -32.15 13.35 16.09
C HIS A 880 -31.46 14.24 17.15
N TYR A 881 -30.13 14.11 17.29
CA TYR A 881 -29.36 14.83 18.31
C TYR A 881 -29.48 16.35 18.19
N GLY A 882 -29.32 16.89 16.97
CA GLY A 882 -29.33 18.33 16.73
C GLY A 882 -30.58 19.03 17.26
N PRO A 883 -31.79 18.72 16.74
CA PRO A 883 -33.03 19.34 17.19
C PRO A 883 -33.30 19.11 18.68
N SER A 884 -33.04 17.90 19.17
CA SER A 884 -33.28 17.52 20.57
C SER A 884 -32.39 18.27 21.55
N PHE A 885 -31.07 18.31 21.29
CA PHE A 885 -30.10 18.86 22.23
C PHE A 885 -30.18 20.38 22.24
N VAL A 886 -30.34 21.02 21.08
CA VAL A 886 -30.53 22.48 21.01
C VAL A 886 -31.81 22.89 21.74
N THR A 887 -32.90 22.15 21.56
CA THR A 887 -34.15 22.39 22.31
C THR A 887 -33.93 22.22 23.82
N TYR A 888 -33.20 21.19 24.25
CA TYR A 888 -32.86 21.00 25.66
C TYR A 888 -32.00 22.15 26.20
N PHE A 889 -31.02 22.63 25.43
CA PHE A 889 -30.15 23.75 25.83
C PHE A 889 -30.97 25.03 26.01
N ASP A 890 -31.89 25.33 25.09
CA ASP A 890 -32.79 26.49 25.21
C ASP A 890 -33.71 26.41 26.44
N GLN A 891 -34.17 25.20 26.78
CA GLN A 891 -34.92 24.98 28.02
C GLN A 891 -34.06 25.24 29.26
N GLN A 892 -32.82 24.72 29.30
CA GLN A 892 -31.91 24.99 30.42
C GLN A 892 -31.52 26.47 30.51
N ASN A 893 -31.28 27.13 29.38
CA ASN A 893 -31.00 28.56 29.30
C ASN A 893 -32.14 29.39 29.90
N SER A 894 -33.39 29.02 29.59
CA SER A 894 -34.58 29.66 30.16
C SER A 894 -34.67 29.47 31.68
N LEU A 895 -34.32 28.28 32.18
CA LEU A 895 -34.27 28.00 33.62
C LEU A 895 -33.15 28.78 34.32
N ILE A 896 -31.97 28.90 33.71
CA ILE A 896 -30.85 29.71 34.22
C ILE A 896 -31.25 31.19 34.25
N GLN A 897 -31.81 31.71 33.15
CA GLN A 897 -32.21 33.11 33.04
C GLN A 897 -33.29 33.48 34.05
N SER A 898 -34.21 32.57 34.36
CA SER A 898 -35.23 32.76 35.39
C SER A 898 -34.70 32.58 36.83
N GLY A 899 -33.46 32.10 36.99
CA GLY A 899 -32.84 31.79 38.27
C GLY A 899 -33.35 30.50 38.93
N ALA A 900 -34.06 29.65 38.18
CA ALA A 900 -34.59 28.37 38.67
C ALA A 900 -33.49 27.32 38.87
N ILE A 901 -32.42 27.39 38.07
CA ILE A 901 -31.19 26.60 38.22
C ILE A 901 -29.97 27.51 38.11
N GLN A 902 -28.83 27.04 38.61
CA GLN A 902 -27.52 27.69 38.41
C GLN A 902 -26.77 26.97 37.29
N GLY A 903 -26.08 27.73 36.44
CA GLY A 903 -25.29 27.21 35.33
C GLY A 903 -24.95 28.32 34.33
N GLU A 904 -24.13 27.98 33.36
CA GLU A 904 -23.77 28.84 32.23
C GLU A 904 -24.75 28.65 31.07
N GLN A 905 -25.16 29.76 30.44
CA GLN A 905 -26.03 29.68 29.27
C GLN A 905 -25.25 29.20 28.05
N ILE A 906 -25.75 28.19 27.35
CA ILE A 906 -25.14 27.66 26.13
C ILE A 906 -26.01 28.12 24.96
N LEU A 907 -25.65 29.24 24.35
CA LEU A 907 -26.43 29.88 23.28
C LEU A 907 -26.01 29.37 21.91
N VAL A 908 -26.78 28.43 21.35
CA VAL A 908 -26.54 27.90 19.99
C VAL A 908 -26.93 28.97 18.96
N SER A 909 -25.97 29.34 18.12
CA SER A 909 -26.11 30.38 17.10
C SER A 909 -26.48 29.81 15.72
N ALA A 910 -26.07 28.58 15.45
CA ALA A 910 -26.43 27.83 14.25
C ALA A 910 -26.49 26.33 14.53
N LEU A 911 -27.42 25.64 13.87
CA LEU A 911 -27.50 24.18 13.82
C LEU A 911 -27.25 23.69 12.39
N MET A 912 -26.30 22.79 12.26
CA MET A 912 -25.82 22.20 11.01
C MET A 912 -26.06 20.69 11.05
N ILE A 913 -26.69 20.13 10.02
CA ILE A 913 -26.98 18.68 9.94
C ILE A 913 -26.52 18.14 8.58
N ASN A 914 -25.46 17.33 8.59
CA ASN A 914 -24.95 16.58 7.44
C ASN A 914 -25.70 15.25 7.29
N ASN A 915 -26.18 14.92 6.10
CA ASN A 915 -26.85 13.65 5.76
C ASN A 915 -27.78 13.15 6.89
N GLY A 916 -28.68 14.01 7.38
CA GLY A 916 -29.39 13.76 8.63
C GLY A 916 -30.55 12.76 8.54
N TRP A 917 -30.74 11.97 9.59
CA TRP A 917 -31.94 11.17 9.88
C TRP A 917 -32.83 11.91 10.90
N TYR A 918 -34.03 12.32 10.51
CA TYR A 918 -34.92 13.14 11.36
C TYR A 918 -36.42 12.93 11.11
N ASP A 919 -36.82 12.35 9.97
CA ASP A 919 -38.19 11.87 9.76
C ASP A 919 -38.19 10.47 9.14
N PRO A 920 -38.26 9.42 9.97
CA PRO A 920 -38.19 8.04 9.51
C PRO A 920 -39.27 7.65 8.49
N LEU A 921 -40.48 8.20 8.60
CA LEU A 921 -41.58 7.88 7.68
C LEU A 921 -41.27 8.35 6.25
N LEU A 922 -40.86 9.61 6.10
CA LEU A 922 -40.53 10.18 4.80
C LEU A 922 -39.23 9.63 4.23
N GLN A 923 -38.23 9.40 5.09
CA GLN A 923 -36.93 8.89 4.64
C GLN A 923 -37.00 7.40 4.27
N ASN A 924 -37.81 6.57 4.97
CA ASN A 924 -38.09 5.20 4.54
C ASN A 924 -38.83 5.14 3.20
N LYS A 925 -39.77 6.06 2.94
CA LYS A 925 -40.40 6.18 1.61
C LYS A 925 -39.35 6.47 0.54
N ALA A 926 -38.39 7.34 0.85
CA ALA A 926 -37.36 7.74 -0.09
C ALA A 926 -36.46 6.58 -0.50
N TYR A 927 -36.24 5.56 0.33
CA TYR A 927 -35.54 4.34 -0.10
C TYR A 927 -36.24 3.64 -1.27
N VAL A 928 -37.57 3.57 -1.26
CA VAL A 928 -38.36 3.02 -2.37
C VAL A 928 -38.20 3.88 -3.63
N ASP A 929 -38.23 5.20 -3.47
CA ASP A 929 -38.07 6.15 -4.58
C ASP A 929 -36.65 6.06 -5.18
N PHE A 930 -35.61 6.01 -4.34
CA PHE A 930 -34.21 5.88 -4.75
C PHE A 930 -33.93 4.54 -5.43
N ALA A 931 -34.47 3.44 -4.90
CA ALA A 931 -34.35 2.13 -5.52
C ALA A 931 -34.99 2.08 -6.92
N THR A 932 -36.06 2.86 -7.12
CA THR A 932 -36.83 2.93 -8.37
C THR A 932 -36.16 3.83 -9.41
N ASP A 933 -35.76 5.04 -9.04
CA ASP A 933 -35.11 6.01 -9.94
C ASP A 933 -34.28 7.02 -9.14
N ALA A 934 -33.01 6.67 -8.86
CA ALA A 934 -32.07 7.54 -8.19
C ALA A 934 -31.67 8.72 -9.11
N PRO A 935 -31.89 9.98 -8.70
CA PRO A 935 -31.67 11.13 -9.58
C PRO A 935 -30.22 11.32 -10.01
N GLY A 936 -29.92 10.95 -11.27
CA GLY A 936 -28.58 10.99 -11.85
C GLY A 936 -27.91 9.62 -11.96
N TYR A 937 -28.52 8.57 -11.38
CA TYR A 937 -27.98 7.22 -11.33
C TYR A 937 -28.96 6.16 -11.88
N GLY A 938 -30.24 6.50 -12.06
CA GLY A 938 -31.27 5.65 -12.63
C GLY A 938 -31.78 4.59 -11.64
N GLN A 939 -32.39 3.54 -12.18
CA GLN A 939 -32.97 2.46 -11.38
C GLN A 939 -31.88 1.63 -10.70
N LEU A 940 -31.93 1.51 -9.37
CA LEU A 940 -30.91 0.79 -8.59
C LEU A 940 -31.26 -0.68 -8.38
N GLN A 941 -32.55 -1.03 -8.30
CA GLN A 941 -32.99 -2.40 -8.03
C GLN A 941 -33.81 -2.99 -9.18
N SER A 942 -33.88 -4.33 -9.26
CA SER A 942 -34.73 -4.98 -10.27
C SER A 942 -36.23 -4.69 -10.05
N ASP A 943 -37.04 -4.76 -11.11
CA ASP A 943 -38.49 -4.58 -11.03
C ASP A 943 -39.15 -5.51 -10.00
N GLU A 944 -38.60 -6.73 -9.81
CA GLU A 944 -39.07 -7.67 -8.79
C GLU A 944 -38.81 -7.15 -7.38
N VAL A 945 -37.60 -6.65 -7.12
CA VAL A 945 -37.24 -6.07 -5.81
C VAL A 945 -38.06 -4.80 -5.56
N ILE A 946 -38.21 -3.94 -6.56
CA ILE A 946 -39.04 -2.73 -6.47
C ILE A 946 -40.50 -3.09 -6.15
N ALA A 947 -41.07 -4.13 -6.75
CA ALA A 947 -42.42 -4.57 -6.42
C ALA A 947 -42.53 -5.02 -4.95
N LYS A 948 -41.53 -5.76 -4.44
CA LYS A 948 -41.47 -6.16 -3.01
C LYS A 948 -41.32 -4.97 -2.09
N LEU A 949 -40.46 -4.01 -2.42
CA LEU A 949 -40.29 -2.75 -1.67
C LEU A 949 -41.60 -1.97 -1.60
N ASN A 950 -42.32 -1.84 -2.72
CA ASN A 950 -43.61 -1.17 -2.77
C ASN A 950 -44.66 -1.89 -1.90
N GLU A 951 -44.71 -3.23 -1.92
CA GLU A 951 -45.60 -4.00 -1.05
C GLU A 951 -45.21 -3.85 0.44
N ALA A 952 -43.93 -3.96 0.76
CA ALA A 952 -43.38 -3.80 2.10
C ALA A 952 -43.64 -2.40 2.66
N PHE A 953 -43.59 -1.36 1.84
CA PHE A 953 -43.84 0.00 2.29
C PHE A 953 -45.33 0.35 2.37
N TYR A 954 -46.09 0.17 1.28
CA TYR A 954 -47.48 0.62 1.15
C TYR A 954 -48.53 -0.42 1.59
N GLY A 955 -48.13 -1.64 1.94
CA GLY A 955 -49.03 -2.68 2.43
C GLY A 955 -49.81 -2.23 3.68
N SER A 956 -50.95 -2.87 3.96
CA SER A 956 -51.81 -2.48 5.09
C SER A 956 -51.13 -2.61 6.47
N ASN A 957 -50.09 -3.44 6.56
CA ASN A 957 -49.20 -3.57 7.73
C ASN A 957 -47.74 -3.27 7.34
N GLY A 958 -47.53 -2.53 6.24
CA GLY A 958 -46.21 -2.18 5.73
C GLY A 958 -45.54 -1.09 6.58
N CYS A 959 -44.32 -0.72 6.19
CA CYS A 959 -43.49 0.25 6.91
C CYS A 959 -44.24 1.57 7.15
N GLN A 960 -44.95 2.10 6.15
CA GLN A 960 -45.74 3.33 6.30
C GLN A 960 -46.77 3.25 7.44
N ALA A 961 -47.51 2.14 7.53
CA ALA A 961 -48.55 1.97 8.55
C ALA A 961 -47.96 1.80 9.94
N GLN A 962 -46.80 1.14 10.05
CA GLN A 962 -46.13 0.90 11.33
C GLN A 962 -45.44 2.16 11.86
N GLU A 963 -44.80 2.94 11.00
CA GLU A 963 -44.24 4.25 11.34
C GLU A 963 -45.34 5.21 11.81
N GLN A 964 -46.47 5.28 11.10
CA GLN A 964 -47.61 6.08 11.54
C GLN A 964 -48.14 5.64 12.90
N ALA A 965 -48.17 4.33 13.17
CA ALA A 965 -48.57 3.82 14.48
C ALA A 965 -47.57 4.20 15.59
N CYS A 966 -46.27 4.27 15.29
CA CYS A 966 -45.27 4.81 16.21
C CYS A 966 -45.54 6.29 16.50
N TYR A 967 -45.77 7.10 15.46
CA TYR A 967 -46.01 8.55 15.62
C TYR A 967 -47.28 8.81 16.44
N ASP A 968 -48.37 8.08 16.14
CA ASP A 968 -49.65 8.18 16.84
C ASP A 968 -49.54 7.75 18.32
N ALA A 969 -48.63 6.83 18.64
CA ALA A 969 -48.36 6.39 20.01
C ALA A 969 -47.59 7.45 20.84
N GLY A 970 -47.00 8.45 20.19
CA GLY A 970 -46.24 9.52 20.81
C GLY A 970 -44.94 9.06 21.46
N ASN A 971 -44.34 9.91 22.28
CA ASN A 971 -43.08 9.63 22.96
C ASN A 971 -43.29 9.20 24.42
N SER A 972 -43.34 7.89 24.66
CA SER A 972 -43.50 7.31 26.00
C SER A 972 -42.98 5.87 26.07
N SER A 973 -42.68 5.36 27.26
CA SER A 973 -42.24 3.96 27.41
C SER A 973 -43.24 2.92 26.88
N ALA A 974 -44.53 3.26 26.81
CA ALA A 974 -45.56 2.40 26.22
C ALA A 974 -45.48 2.32 24.69
N SER A 975 -44.99 3.38 24.04
CA SER A 975 -44.78 3.45 22.60
C SER A 975 -43.53 2.70 22.13
N ASN A 976 -42.54 2.47 23.02
CA ASN A 976 -41.24 1.90 22.66
C ASN A 976 -41.34 0.63 21.83
N LYS A 977 -42.24 -0.28 22.22
CA LYS A 977 -42.43 -1.53 21.48
C LYS A 977 -43.03 -1.30 20.09
N ILE A 978 -43.93 -0.33 19.94
CA ILE A 978 -44.56 0.00 18.66
C ILE A 978 -43.50 0.57 17.72
N CYS A 979 -42.72 1.54 18.20
CA CYS A 979 -41.65 2.17 17.43
C CYS A 979 -40.52 1.21 17.08
N ASN A 980 -40.05 0.39 18.03
CA ASN A 980 -39.04 -0.64 17.75
C ASN A 980 -39.54 -1.69 16.75
N THR A 981 -40.85 -2.00 16.74
CA THR A 981 -41.40 -2.93 15.74
C THR A 981 -41.42 -2.28 14.35
N ALA A 982 -41.80 -1.00 14.27
CA ALA A 982 -41.79 -0.23 13.03
C ALA A 982 -40.37 -0.15 12.44
N ASP A 983 -39.42 0.26 13.26
CA ASP A 983 -38.00 0.40 12.93
C ASP A 983 -37.41 -0.88 12.31
N ASN A 984 -37.43 -1.99 13.06
CA ASN A 984 -36.94 -3.28 12.59
C ASN A 984 -37.63 -3.72 11.28
N PHE A 985 -38.94 -3.52 11.18
CA PHE A 985 -39.67 -3.89 9.98
C PHE A 985 -39.21 -3.07 8.77
N CYS A 986 -39.07 -1.76 8.93
CA CYS A 986 -38.62 -0.86 7.87
C CYS A 986 -37.18 -1.14 7.46
N ILE A 987 -36.27 -1.39 8.40
CA ILE A 987 -34.88 -1.79 8.10
C ILE A 987 -34.85 -3.08 7.28
N ASP A 988 -35.47 -4.16 7.78
CA ASP A 988 -35.37 -5.50 7.19
C ASP A 988 -36.05 -5.60 5.82
N ASN A 989 -37.15 -4.87 5.62
CA ASN A 989 -38.03 -5.05 4.45
C ASN A 989 -38.01 -3.88 3.46
N VAL A 990 -37.47 -2.73 3.85
CA VAL A 990 -37.38 -1.54 2.98
C VAL A 990 -35.93 -1.11 2.77
N PHE A 991 -35.19 -0.78 3.83
CA PHE A 991 -33.82 -0.27 3.70
C PHE A 991 -32.85 -1.30 3.11
N VAL A 992 -32.69 -2.45 3.77
CA VAL A 992 -31.72 -3.49 3.35
C VAL A 992 -31.96 -3.94 1.90
N PRO A 993 -33.21 -4.23 1.45
CA PRO A 993 -33.44 -4.59 0.06
C PRO A 993 -33.29 -3.42 -0.94
N ALA A 994 -33.48 -2.16 -0.51
CA ALA A 994 -33.26 -0.99 -1.35
C ALA A 994 -31.76 -0.77 -1.66
N VAL A 995 -30.89 -0.97 -0.66
CA VAL A 995 -29.42 -0.89 -0.82
C VAL A 995 -28.91 -2.05 -1.68
N GLY A 996 -29.29 -3.29 -1.34
CA GLY A 996 -28.82 -4.49 -2.03
C GLY A 996 -27.34 -4.77 -1.78
N ASN A 997 -26.55 -4.91 -2.84
CA ASN A 997 -25.11 -5.22 -2.78
C ASN A 997 -24.20 -3.98 -2.92
N ARG A 998 -24.77 -2.79 -2.77
CA ARG A 998 -24.05 -1.51 -2.82
C ARG A 998 -23.56 -1.13 -1.44
N ASP A 999 -22.59 -0.25 -1.41
CA ASP A 999 -22.31 0.52 -0.21
C ASP A 999 -23.52 1.44 0.11
N SER A 1000 -23.95 1.47 1.37
CA SER A 1000 -25.04 2.34 1.82
C SER A 1000 -24.65 3.81 1.81
N ASP A 1001 -23.36 4.11 1.95
CA ASP A 1001 -22.88 5.47 2.10
C ASP A 1001 -22.49 6.08 0.74
N ASP A 1002 -22.25 5.25 -0.28
CA ASP A 1002 -22.11 5.69 -1.67
C ASP A 1002 -22.55 4.61 -2.67
N LEU A 1003 -23.70 4.82 -3.31
CA LEU A 1003 -24.26 3.88 -4.30
C LEU A 1003 -23.38 3.63 -5.54
N ARG A 1004 -22.33 4.43 -5.75
CA ARG A 1004 -21.37 4.28 -6.86
C ARG A 1004 -20.31 3.22 -6.55
N GLN A 1005 -20.24 2.77 -5.31
CA GLN A 1005 -19.26 1.82 -4.79
C GLN A 1005 -19.95 0.48 -4.47
N ASN A 1006 -19.18 -0.60 -4.52
CA ASN A 1006 -19.63 -1.85 -3.91
C ASN A 1006 -19.32 -1.82 -2.42
N SER A 1007 -19.97 -2.66 -1.62
CA SER A 1007 -19.77 -2.73 -0.17
C SER A 1007 -18.38 -3.21 0.27
N SER A 1008 -17.43 -3.38 -0.66
CA SER A 1008 -16.10 -3.96 -0.42
C SER A 1008 -14.97 -2.92 -0.49
N ALA A 1009 -15.24 -1.69 -0.93
CA ALA A 1009 -14.27 -0.61 -1.03
C ALA A 1009 -14.77 0.60 -0.24
N LEU A 1010 -14.68 0.54 1.09
CA LEU A 1010 -15.18 1.60 1.98
C LEU A 1010 -14.39 2.90 1.78
N PHE A 1011 -15.08 3.96 1.39
CA PHE A 1011 -14.56 5.33 1.43
C PHE A 1011 -15.55 6.21 2.19
N PRO A 1012 -15.08 7.01 3.17
CA PRO A 1012 -13.68 7.24 3.53
C PRO A 1012 -13.04 6.09 4.33
N PRO A 1013 -11.72 5.85 4.22
CA PRO A 1013 -11.08 4.72 4.88
C PRO A 1013 -11.03 4.88 6.40
N GLU A 1014 -11.20 3.77 7.12
CA GLU A 1014 -11.27 3.71 8.59
C GLU A 1014 -9.88 3.53 9.28
N TYR A 1015 -8.76 3.87 8.62
CA TYR A 1015 -7.41 3.66 9.18
C TYR A 1015 -7.19 4.26 10.57
N TYR A 1016 -7.97 5.29 10.89
CA TYR A 1016 -7.91 5.96 12.17
C TYR A 1016 -8.39 5.08 13.33
N VAL A 1017 -9.23 4.07 13.08
CA VAL A 1017 -9.66 3.09 14.09
C VAL A 1017 -8.45 2.34 14.65
N ASP A 1018 -7.59 1.80 13.77
CA ASP A 1018 -6.36 1.11 14.17
C ASP A 1018 -5.33 2.06 14.78
N TYR A 1019 -5.24 3.29 14.25
CA TYR A 1019 -4.39 4.33 14.79
C TYR A 1019 -4.72 4.65 16.26
N LEU A 1020 -6.01 4.83 16.57
CA LEU A 1020 -6.50 5.09 17.93
C LEU A 1020 -6.38 3.88 18.87
N GLN A 1021 -6.18 2.68 18.33
CA GLN A 1021 -5.92 1.47 19.13
C GLN A 1021 -4.45 1.31 19.52
N GLN A 1022 -3.52 2.05 18.91
CA GLN A 1022 -2.10 1.99 19.27
C GLN A 1022 -1.87 2.48 20.70
N ALA A 1023 -1.15 1.68 21.51
CA ALA A 1023 -0.85 2.03 22.90
C ALA A 1023 -0.05 3.34 23.04
N SER A 1024 0.82 3.64 22.08
CA SER A 1024 1.56 4.91 21.99
C SER A 1024 0.62 6.10 21.81
N ILE A 1025 -0.37 5.97 20.92
CA ILE A 1025 -1.36 7.01 20.64
C ILE A 1025 -2.26 7.20 21.85
N GLN A 1026 -2.87 6.13 22.38
CA GLN A 1026 -3.73 6.20 23.57
C GLN A 1026 -3.01 6.86 24.75
N SER A 1027 -1.75 6.49 25.00
CA SER A 1027 -0.96 7.12 26.06
C SER A 1027 -0.66 8.59 25.79
N ALA A 1028 -0.43 8.98 24.53
CA ALA A 1028 -0.12 10.37 24.17
C ALA A 1028 -1.34 11.29 24.28
N ILE A 1029 -2.51 10.79 23.91
CA ILE A 1029 -3.78 11.54 23.96
C ILE A 1029 -4.48 11.44 25.32
N GLY A 1030 -3.97 10.62 26.23
CA GLY A 1030 -4.52 10.46 27.58
C GLY A 1030 -5.80 9.63 27.64
N ALA A 1031 -6.01 8.74 26.67
CA ALA A 1031 -7.11 7.79 26.66
C ALA A 1031 -6.89 6.66 27.68
N GLU A 1032 -7.96 6.27 28.36
CA GLU A 1032 -7.98 5.19 29.36
C GLU A 1032 -8.79 3.96 28.91
N ALA A 1033 -9.78 4.18 28.06
CA ALA A 1033 -10.55 3.11 27.44
C ALA A 1033 -9.92 2.69 26.11
N LYS A 1034 -10.28 1.49 25.65
CA LYS A 1034 -10.00 1.09 24.28
C LYS A 1034 -10.99 1.79 23.35
N TYR A 1035 -10.50 2.22 22.20
CA TYR A 1035 -11.33 2.81 21.16
C TYR A 1035 -12.27 1.76 20.56
N SER A 1036 -13.54 2.12 20.34
CA SER A 1036 -14.52 1.36 19.56
C SER A 1036 -15.39 2.35 18.81
N GLU A 1037 -15.37 2.32 17.48
CA GLU A 1037 -16.02 3.33 16.64
C GLU A 1037 -17.54 3.37 16.83
N CYS A 1038 -18.25 2.27 16.54
CA CYS A 1038 -19.69 2.11 16.70
C CYS A 1038 -20.05 0.87 17.55
N PRO A 1039 -19.82 0.87 18.87
CA PRO A 1039 -20.11 -0.27 19.73
C PRO A 1039 -21.60 -0.64 19.79
N ASP A 1040 -21.89 -1.95 19.77
CA ASP A 1040 -23.26 -2.48 19.81
C ASP A 1040 -24.06 -2.05 21.06
N ALA A 1041 -23.40 -1.88 22.21
CA ALA A 1041 -24.09 -1.71 23.48
C ALA A 1041 -24.92 -0.40 23.56
N PRO A 1042 -24.37 0.79 23.26
CA PRO A 1042 -25.16 2.00 23.10
C PRO A 1042 -26.26 1.88 22.02
N TYR A 1043 -25.93 1.32 20.85
CA TYR A 1043 -26.87 1.14 19.74
C TYR A 1043 -28.10 0.31 20.15
N GLU A 1044 -27.90 -0.80 20.84
CA GLU A 1044 -28.97 -1.66 21.33
C GLU A 1044 -29.89 -0.94 22.33
N LEU A 1045 -29.38 0.00 23.13
CA LEU A 1045 -30.18 0.74 24.11
C LEU A 1045 -31.18 1.67 23.42
N PHE A 1046 -30.76 2.34 22.35
CA PHE A 1046 -31.60 3.20 21.51
C PHE A 1046 -32.60 2.36 20.69
N THR A 1047 -32.13 1.26 20.11
CA THR A 1047 -32.99 0.33 19.38
C THR A 1047 -34.15 -0.18 20.26
N LYS A 1048 -33.87 -0.54 21.53
CA LYS A 1048 -34.88 -1.03 22.50
C LYS A 1048 -35.99 -0.01 22.80
N THR A 1049 -35.74 1.28 22.63
CA THR A 1049 -36.76 2.32 22.82
C THR A 1049 -37.46 2.72 21.52
N GLY A 1050 -37.02 2.15 20.40
CA GLY A 1050 -37.48 2.48 19.05
C GLY A 1050 -37.18 3.92 18.70
N ASP A 1051 -36.05 4.46 19.18
CA ASP A 1051 -35.72 5.88 19.04
C ASP A 1051 -35.54 6.29 17.58
N ASP A 1052 -34.99 5.38 16.76
CA ASP A 1052 -34.71 5.61 15.33
C ASP A 1052 -35.97 5.74 14.46
N ALA A 1053 -37.11 5.22 14.93
CA ALA A 1053 -38.42 5.37 14.28
C ALA A 1053 -39.19 6.60 14.80
N ARG A 1054 -38.56 7.56 15.48
CA ARG A 1054 -39.23 8.76 16.02
C ARG A 1054 -38.91 9.99 15.18
N THR A 1055 -39.95 10.76 14.83
CA THR A 1055 -39.77 12.03 14.12
C THR A 1055 -39.28 13.14 15.06
N TRP A 1056 -38.35 13.95 14.54
CA TRP A 1056 -37.83 15.17 15.16
C TRP A 1056 -38.22 16.44 14.38
N LEU A 1057 -39.06 16.31 13.35
CA LEU A 1057 -39.55 17.45 12.58
C LEU A 1057 -40.24 18.54 13.40
N PRO A 1058 -41.06 18.24 14.44
CA PRO A 1058 -41.68 19.28 15.24
C PRO A 1058 -40.65 20.18 15.96
N GLN A 1059 -39.59 19.58 16.50
CA GLN A 1059 -38.50 20.29 17.18
C GLN A 1059 -37.68 21.07 16.15
N LEU A 1060 -37.33 20.46 15.02
CA LEU A 1060 -36.59 21.14 13.95
C LEU A 1060 -37.37 22.35 13.40
N GLY A 1061 -38.70 22.21 13.21
CA GLY A 1061 -39.59 23.29 12.80
C GLY A 1061 -39.68 24.41 13.84
N ALA A 1062 -39.78 24.06 15.13
CA ALA A 1062 -39.76 25.05 16.21
C ALA A 1062 -38.44 25.84 16.28
N LEU A 1063 -37.30 25.19 16.01
CA LEU A 1063 -36.00 25.87 15.90
C LEU A 1063 -35.93 26.76 14.66
N ALA A 1064 -36.52 26.34 13.54
CA ALA A 1064 -36.64 27.21 12.37
C ALA A 1064 -37.49 28.45 12.69
N ASP A 1065 -38.61 28.28 13.39
CA ASP A 1065 -39.51 29.34 13.85
C ASP A 1065 -38.85 30.32 14.82
N SER A 1066 -37.91 29.84 15.64
CA SER A 1066 -37.10 30.69 16.53
C SER A 1066 -36.08 31.56 15.79
N LYS A 1067 -36.00 31.41 14.45
CA LYS A 1067 -35.02 32.06 13.56
C LYS A 1067 -33.59 31.61 13.81
N LEU A 1068 -33.38 30.43 14.38
CA LEU A 1068 -32.05 29.81 14.42
C LEU A 1068 -31.51 29.66 13.00
N LYS A 1069 -30.21 29.88 12.80
CA LYS A 1069 -29.57 29.60 11.51
C LYS A 1069 -29.52 28.08 11.33
N LEU A 1070 -30.20 27.57 10.31
CA LEU A 1070 -30.30 26.15 10.03
C LEU A 1070 -29.69 25.85 8.66
N LEU A 1071 -28.78 24.88 8.62
CA LEU A 1071 -28.21 24.37 7.39
C LEU A 1071 -28.28 22.85 7.40
N ILE A 1072 -28.98 22.30 6.43
CA ILE A 1072 -29.10 20.85 6.22
C ILE A 1072 -28.55 20.55 4.83
N TRP A 1073 -27.64 19.60 4.73
CA TRP A 1073 -27.11 19.19 3.43
C TRP A 1073 -26.93 17.69 3.37
N ALA A 1074 -27.02 17.13 2.16
CA ALA A 1074 -26.86 15.72 1.92
C ALA A 1074 -26.16 15.46 0.59
N GLY A 1075 -25.35 14.42 0.55
CA GLY A 1075 -24.72 13.91 -0.66
C GLY A 1075 -25.75 13.30 -1.62
N ASP A 1076 -25.54 13.49 -2.92
CA ASP A 1076 -26.48 12.96 -3.92
C ASP A 1076 -26.26 11.49 -4.30
N ALA A 1077 -25.18 10.88 -3.85
CA ALA A 1077 -24.86 9.46 -3.99
C ALA A 1077 -25.10 8.66 -2.68
N ASP A 1078 -25.45 9.33 -1.58
CA ASP A 1078 -25.84 8.69 -0.32
C ASP A 1078 -27.21 8.04 -0.47
N ILE A 1079 -27.31 6.72 -0.21
CA ILE A 1079 -28.61 6.05 -0.09
C ILE A 1079 -29.08 5.99 1.36
N ASN A 1080 -28.18 5.89 2.34
CA ASN A 1080 -28.42 5.78 3.78
C ASN A 1080 -29.26 6.95 4.33
N CYS A 1081 -28.79 8.19 4.23
CA CYS A 1081 -29.58 9.37 4.59
C CYS A 1081 -29.77 10.29 3.37
N ASN A 1082 -30.29 9.67 2.31
CA ASN A 1082 -30.37 10.27 0.99
C ASN A 1082 -31.08 11.64 0.94
N TRP A 1083 -30.60 12.48 0.03
CA TRP A 1083 -31.09 13.86 -0.13
C TRP A 1083 -32.58 13.96 -0.52
N LEU A 1084 -33.18 12.94 -1.15
CA LEU A 1084 -34.61 12.94 -1.51
C LEU A 1084 -35.47 12.87 -0.25
N GLY A 1085 -35.14 11.94 0.65
CA GLY A 1085 -35.80 11.81 1.95
C GLY A 1085 -35.61 13.06 2.78
N GLY A 1086 -34.37 13.54 2.91
CA GLY A 1086 -34.09 14.77 3.66
C GLY A 1086 -34.84 15.98 3.11
N HIS A 1087 -34.89 16.14 1.78
CA HIS A 1087 -35.64 17.22 1.13
C HIS A 1087 -37.15 17.12 1.39
N ALA A 1088 -37.71 15.92 1.25
CA ALA A 1088 -39.13 15.68 1.53
C ALA A 1088 -39.48 16.02 2.99
N SER A 1089 -38.60 15.67 3.92
CA SER A 1089 -38.75 15.96 5.36
C SER A 1089 -38.73 17.45 5.66
N VAL A 1090 -37.80 18.23 5.09
CA VAL A 1090 -37.77 19.70 5.30
C VAL A 1090 -38.93 20.43 4.61
N LEU A 1091 -39.49 19.85 3.54
CA LEU A 1091 -40.73 20.33 2.91
C LEU A 1091 -41.99 20.02 3.73
N ALA A 1092 -41.96 18.93 4.51
CA ALA A 1092 -43.05 18.55 5.41
C ALA A 1092 -42.98 19.25 6.78
N MET A 1093 -41.82 19.81 7.13
CA MET A 1093 -41.61 20.58 8.36
C MET A 1093 -42.59 21.75 8.47
N ASP A 1094 -43.22 21.92 9.63
CA ASP A 1094 -44.12 23.03 9.93
C ASP A 1094 -43.34 24.20 10.56
N TRP A 1095 -43.21 25.29 9.82
CA TRP A 1095 -42.57 26.55 10.25
C TRP A 1095 -43.03 27.70 9.36
N TYR A 1096 -42.78 28.96 9.74
CA TYR A 1096 -43.28 30.13 9.00
C TYR A 1096 -42.82 30.18 7.52
N GLY A 1097 -41.69 29.53 7.20
CA GLY A 1097 -41.09 29.53 5.86
C GLY A 1097 -41.49 28.35 4.97
N SER A 1098 -42.26 27.36 5.45
CA SER A 1098 -42.54 26.12 4.69
C SER A 1098 -43.15 26.38 3.31
N ALA A 1099 -44.12 27.31 3.24
CA ALA A 1099 -44.77 27.66 1.97
C ALA A 1099 -43.81 28.35 0.99
N GLU A 1100 -42.86 29.14 1.49
CA GLU A 1100 -41.84 29.79 0.66
C GLU A 1100 -40.80 28.78 0.17
N LEU A 1101 -40.35 27.86 1.04
CA LEU A 1101 -39.41 26.80 0.68
C LEU A 1101 -39.97 25.89 -0.41
N ALA A 1102 -41.24 25.48 -0.28
CA ALA A 1102 -41.92 24.66 -1.28
C ALA A 1102 -42.07 25.34 -2.66
N ASN A 1103 -42.07 26.67 -2.71
CA ASN A 1103 -42.15 27.45 -3.95
C ASN A 1103 -40.78 27.95 -4.44
N THR A 1104 -39.71 27.75 -3.66
CA THR A 1104 -38.35 28.16 -4.01
C THR A 1104 -37.72 27.09 -4.88
N SER A 1105 -37.26 27.43 -6.08
CA SER A 1105 -36.53 26.48 -6.92
C SER A 1105 -35.09 26.32 -6.45
N PHE A 1106 -34.52 25.13 -6.62
CA PHE A 1106 -33.09 24.92 -6.43
C PHE A 1106 -32.26 25.84 -7.32
N THR A 1107 -31.25 26.46 -6.74
CA THR A 1107 -30.25 27.26 -7.46
C THR A 1107 -28.89 26.59 -7.34
N ASN A 1108 -28.15 26.51 -8.46
CA ASN A 1108 -26.81 25.95 -8.44
C ASN A 1108 -25.85 26.88 -7.68
N MET A 1109 -25.23 26.35 -6.64
CA MET A 1109 -24.01 26.92 -6.09
C MET A 1109 -22.84 26.49 -6.97
N THR A 1110 -21.99 27.43 -7.35
CA THR A 1110 -20.81 27.17 -8.18
C THR A 1110 -19.54 27.57 -7.48
N ILE A 1111 -18.49 26.77 -7.63
CA ILE A 1111 -17.10 27.10 -7.25
C ILE A 1111 -16.29 27.12 -8.54
N ASP A 1112 -15.60 28.23 -8.81
CA ASP A 1112 -14.85 28.45 -10.06
C ASP A 1112 -15.69 28.17 -11.34
N GLY A 1113 -16.97 28.52 -11.30
CA GLY A 1113 -17.92 28.30 -12.41
C GLY A 1113 -18.43 26.87 -12.55
N THR A 1114 -18.00 25.93 -11.71
CA THR A 1114 -18.48 24.53 -11.68
C THR A 1114 -19.61 24.37 -10.66
N PRO A 1115 -20.80 23.86 -11.02
CA PRO A 1115 -21.85 23.53 -10.07
C PRO A 1115 -21.38 22.48 -9.06
N VAL A 1116 -21.50 22.78 -7.78
CA VAL A 1116 -21.07 21.91 -6.67
C VAL A 1116 -22.21 21.43 -5.79
N ALA A 1117 -23.28 22.21 -5.72
CA ALA A 1117 -24.49 21.86 -5.00
C ALA A 1117 -25.70 22.56 -5.63
N ALA A 1118 -26.87 21.99 -5.41
CA ALA A 1118 -28.15 22.68 -5.61
C ALA A 1118 -28.69 23.10 -4.25
N VAL A 1119 -28.99 24.39 -4.09
CA VAL A 1119 -29.36 24.99 -2.79
C VAL A 1119 -30.73 25.65 -2.86
N GLN A 1120 -31.51 25.52 -1.79
CA GLN A 1120 -32.68 26.34 -1.48
C GLN A 1120 -32.41 27.14 -0.21
N ASN A 1121 -32.63 28.45 -0.26
CA ASN A 1121 -32.46 29.35 0.88
C ASN A 1121 -33.77 30.09 1.13
N VAL A 1122 -34.24 30.07 2.38
CA VAL A 1122 -35.40 30.83 2.85
C VAL A 1122 -35.08 31.41 4.21
N ASP A 1123 -34.95 32.74 4.29
CA ASP A 1123 -34.52 33.45 5.50
C ASP A 1123 -33.24 32.82 6.09
N ASN A 1124 -33.29 32.33 7.34
CA ASN A 1124 -32.18 31.69 8.04
C ASN A 1124 -32.04 30.18 7.80
N PHE A 1125 -32.86 29.60 6.92
CA PHE A 1125 -32.85 28.17 6.61
C PHE A 1125 -32.26 27.89 5.22
N SER A 1126 -31.35 26.92 5.15
CA SER A 1126 -30.72 26.46 3.91
C SER A 1126 -30.79 24.94 3.79
N PHE A 1127 -31.20 24.43 2.63
CA PHE A 1127 -31.09 23.02 2.25
C PHE A 1127 -30.20 22.86 1.02
N ALA A 1128 -29.22 21.95 1.05
CA ALA A 1128 -28.31 21.71 -0.06
C ALA A 1128 -28.20 20.23 -0.45
N ARG A 1129 -28.40 19.94 -1.75
CA ARG A 1129 -27.98 18.69 -2.39
C ARG A 1129 -26.57 18.86 -2.91
N VAL A 1130 -25.60 18.13 -2.38
CA VAL A 1130 -24.18 18.21 -2.81
C VAL A 1130 -23.89 17.16 -3.87
N TYR A 1131 -23.36 17.59 -5.00
CA TYR A 1131 -23.12 16.70 -6.14
C TYR A 1131 -21.90 15.81 -5.96
N ALA A 1132 -22.01 14.57 -6.44
CA ALA A 1132 -20.95 13.57 -6.46
C ALA A 1132 -20.42 13.23 -5.06
N SER A 1133 -21.31 13.17 -4.06
CA SER A 1133 -20.96 13.02 -2.64
C SER A 1133 -21.79 11.92 -1.98
N GLY A 1134 -21.17 11.11 -1.12
CA GLY A 1134 -21.81 10.09 -0.28
C GLY A 1134 -22.27 10.61 1.09
N HIS A 1135 -22.40 9.72 2.08
CA HIS A 1135 -22.92 9.98 3.43
C HIS A 1135 -22.08 11.02 4.21
N GLU A 1136 -20.76 10.84 4.24
CA GLU A 1136 -19.81 11.75 4.89
C GLU A 1136 -19.39 12.89 3.94
N VAL A 1137 -20.31 13.82 3.62
CA VAL A 1137 -20.07 14.84 2.57
C VAL A 1137 -18.71 15.56 2.64
N PRO A 1138 -18.21 16.00 3.81
CA PRO A 1138 -16.90 16.64 3.91
C PRO A 1138 -15.72 15.78 3.44
N ALA A 1139 -15.83 14.45 3.52
CA ALA A 1139 -14.79 13.57 3.05
C ALA A 1139 -14.83 13.36 1.53
N PHE A 1140 -16.03 13.30 0.94
CA PHE A 1140 -16.22 13.16 -0.51
C PHE A 1140 -15.97 14.45 -1.30
N GLN A 1141 -16.30 15.60 -0.70
CA GLN A 1141 -16.19 16.91 -1.36
C GLN A 1141 -15.47 17.95 -0.48
N PRO A 1142 -14.25 17.68 0.02
CA PRO A 1142 -13.56 18.49 1.03
C PRO A 1142 -13.22 19.90 0.53
N SER A 1143 -12.89 20.04 -0.76
CA SER A 1143 -12.57 21.33 -1.39
C SER A 1143 -13.78 22.21 -1.67
N LYS A 1144 -15.01 21.65 -1.58
CA LYS A 1144 -16.26 22.34 -1.91
C LYS A 1144 -17.00 22.87 -0.67
N LEU A 1145 -16.42 22.63 0.50
CA LEU A 1145 -16.86 23.17 1.79
C LEU A 1145 -15.95 24.34 2.20
N PRO A 1146 -16.45 25.31 2.99
CA PRO A 1146 -15.76 26.58 3.21
C PRO A 1146 -14.37 26.43 3.87
N THR A 1147 -13.30 26.69 3.12
CA THR A 1147 -11.91 26.82 3.59
C THR A 1147 -11.25 28.10 3.03
N GLU A 1148 -10.18 28.59 3.68
CA GLU A 1148 -9.65 29.96 3.61
C GLU A 1148 -9.44 30.58 2.21
N SER A 1149 -9.16 29.80 1.17
CA SER A 1149 -8.93 30.33 -0.19
C SER A 1149 -10.15 30.99 -0.82
N SER A 1150 -11.33 30.80 -0.21
CA SER A 1150 -12.63 31.11 -0.80
C SER A 1150 -13.47 32.15 -0.01
N ALA A 1151 -12.88 32.80 1.00
CA ALA A 1151 -13.56 33.63 1.99
C ALA A 1151 -14.38 34.83 1.44
N THR A 1152 -14.29 35.12 0.14
CA THR A 1152 -15.12 36.14 -0.54
C THR A 1152 -16.31 35.58 -1.32
N GLU A 1153 -16.29 34.32 -1.77
CA GLU A 1153 -17.39 33.67 -2.51
C GLU A 1153 -18.17 32.65 -1.66
N HIS A 1154 -17.56 32.04 -0.63
CA HIS A 1154 -18.18 30.95 0.16
C HIS A 1154 -18.96 31.42 1.39
N ARG A 1155 -19.25 32.72 1.47
CA ARG A 1155 -20.32 33.21 2.37
C ARG A 1155 -21.70 32.68 1.98
N ALA A 1156 -21.85 31.93 0.89
CA ALA A 1156 -23.14 31.47 0.39
C ALA A 1156 -23.77 30.28 1.14
N ILE A 1157 -23.01 29.45 1.87
CA ILE A 1157 -23.58 28.28 2.58
C ILE A 1157 -24.02 28.64 4.03
N ILE A 1158 -23.30 29.54 4.71
CA ILE A 1158 -23.52 29.84 6.15
C ILE A 1158 -24.01 31.28 6.40
N LYS A 1159 -24.03 32.14 5.37
CA LYS A 1159 -24.59 33.49 5.49
C LYS A 1159 -25.93 33.55 4.75
N PRO A 1160 -27.08 33.52 5.45
CA PRO A 1160 -28.30 34.00 4.84
C PRO A 1160 -28.06 35.47 4.42
N PRO A 1161 -28.61 35.90 3.27
CA PRO A 1161 -28.40 37.22 2.69
C PRO A 1161 -28.62 38.39 3.65
#